data_AF-A0A812ZF13-F1
#
_entry.id   AF-A0A812ZF13-F1
#
_cell.length_a   1.000
_cell.length_b   1.000
_cell.length_c   1.000
_cell.angle_alpha   90.00
_cell.angle_beta   90.00
_cell.angle_gamma   90.00
#
_symmetry.space_group_name_H-M   'P 1'
#
loop_
_entity.id
_entity.type
_entity.pdbx_description
1 polymer ?
#
loop_
_entity_poly.entity_id
_entity_poly.type
_entity_poly.pdbx_seq_one_letter_code
_entity_poly.pdbx_strand_id
1 'polypeptide(L)'
;MLVVEAHKAPNTSLAVQYIMEKQLQDKTIGIVSKCDLCIDNRDALRARILHEPSVPKDNSPGESPEDLGAIRMKCWIASMQGPEKQGEERAKEFTTHNFERVWMQQKIENDFFANISELQDLQEKGHAGIPCLVEKLHKEYLNHLHLSWKWDAFYKLEAKLDRLQFDLSLLGVVPEDQKEQLASAEVERRLGQSSPFTRALYQSFVTDVLQDGLFGRISHALLQFQGEGYLCEGFKQQSAIDRVCADIRKITGEALQAVSSHLVNPVREILETESKVSSGADYVNIVTHAPECLGLEPLQAFEEGKRWKSMQQTLKDRPIIQLSSYATYTDAIMQRCETLHADAVQQLWSKSEELLKRLADLDAPNPWIQVKALFEPQGLGASRSKVVMYGKAEEFATAMYALFLRHIPSQDQLANLHAGLPVGEERAETRSQVDSLTAERAKVLEARTGIRDALSIDDEEFAEIQQKYEAAASCQPPFVAPTPSTTEAGSSSGADTEGVSASSSDAEIVAETTKVHIKSWASSFEMEILNEATVQDLKELLREELGESSEQQLKLIFKGDTLEDLRRVKDLGLAEDEFLVVDKAHEVPKAEEASKTEEPAAEDAAGSKDAPRLLGSLKPRGGRGEAKDVKAQRPSTLFMCAPVGLCDGAQLEAMSEQLPAVKELVQKAKSVCDCYEPTTCFCVNAAIASLAAIAKFRDDMHQAASELSIFGCGPGGILAALCATGVMVDEQCLRIAKLADDALSAQTGGKKQRTIHICGLGVESVSALCQTAATKKDGDVCAISEYIDRNSFVVAGTEQAICRFEQLAKASPGHCTVVAVGSTTWCCSLMQTAQEKFNAALDLQLPAMNSPTTTVWMSTTAKPFRPGSDPKEILVELKRILTSPILMQQCVEAAHEDGFEELVYYCYNSTEIRRKKLQRVPCDDEIPICY
;
A
#
# COMPACT_ATOMS: atom_id res chain seq x y z
N MET A 1 32.90 22.23 3.94
CA MET A 1 34.28 22.78 4.04
C MET A 1 35.20 21.88 3.25
N LEU A 2 36.28 22.42 2.70
CA LEU A 2 37.27 21.70 1.91
C LEU A 2 38.68 22.02 2.42
N VAL A 3 39.58 21.05 2.45
CA VAL A 3 40.99 21.26 2.84
C VAL A 3 41.92 20.84 1.70
N VAL A 4 42.84 21.72 1.34
CA VAL A 4 43.95 21.50 0.40
C VAL A 4 45.25 21.77 1.15
N GLU A 5 46.36 21.16 0.73
CA GLU A 5 47.70 21.44 1.29
C GLU A 5 48.41 22.50 0.44
N ALA A 6 49.07 23.49 1.05
CA ALA A 6 49.64 24.67 0.38
C ALA A 6 50.59 24.36 -0.80
N HIS A 7 51.28 23.22 -0.74
CA HIS A 7 52.20 22.76 -1.79
C HIS A 7 51.48 22.14 -3.02
N LYS A 8 50.16 21.96 -2.98
CA LYS A 8 49.32 21.46 -4.08
C LYS A 8 48.48 22.60 -4.66
N ALA A 9 48.39 22.66 -5.99
CA ALA A 9 47.48 23.57 -6.66
C ALA A 9 46.03 23.07 -6.48
N PRO A 10 45.06 23.90 -6.04
CA PRO A 10 43.69 23.46 -5.78
C PRO A 10 43.03 22.68 -6.93
N ASN A 11 43.27 23.08 -8.17
CA ASN A 11 42.76 22.41 -9.39
C ASN A 11 43.18 20.94 -9.56
N THR A 12 44.23 20.48 -8.87
CA THR A 12 44.68 19.08 -8.87
C THR A 12 43.95 18.17 -7.86
N SER A 13 43.10 18.73 -7.00
CA SER A 13 42.35 17.97 -5.99
C SER A 13 41.04 17.41 -6.55
N LEU A 14 40.88 16.08 -6.51
CA LEU A 14 39.62 15.39 -6.88
C LEU A 14 38.40 15.92 -6.11
N ALA A 15 38.58 16.32 -4.85
CA ALA A 15 37.51 16.90 -4.04
C ALA A 15 37.12 18.32 -4.52
N VAL A 16 38.06 19.09 -5.06
CA VAL A 16 37.77 20.40 -5.71
C VAL A 16 37.03 20.17 -7.02
N GLN A 17 37.45 19.17 -7.82
CA GLN A 17 36.80 18.83 -9.09
C GLN A 17 35.33 18.42 -8.87
N TYR A 18 35.05 17.57 -7.88
CA TYR A 18 33.68 17.21 -7.48
C TYR A 18 32.84 18.43 -7.02
N ILE A 19 33.44 19.36 -6.27
CA ILE A 19 32.78 20.61 -5.84
C ILE A 19 32.45 21.51 -7.04
N MET A 20 33.28 21.52 -8.08
CA MET A 20 32.98 22.24 -9.32
C MET A 20 31.89 21.56 -10.15
N GLU A 21 31.97 20.23 -10.29
CA GLU A 21 31.00 19.40 -11.02
C GLU A 21 29.58 19.55 -10.44
N LYS A 22 29.44 19.50 -9.11
CA LYS A 22 28.14 19.66 -8.42
C LYS A 22 27.78 21.12 -8.06
N GLN A 23 28.50 22.11 -8.62
CA GLN A 23 28.23 23.55 -8.47
C GLN A 23 28.15 24.03 -6.99
N LEU A 24 29.06 23.55 -6.14
CA LEU A 24 29.08 23.81 -4.70
C LEU A 24 30.06 24.91 -4.26
N GLN A 25 30.64 25.68 -5.18
CA GLN A 25 31.67 26.70 -4.91
C GLN A 25 31.19 27.75 -3.90
N ASP A 26 30.02 28.36 -4.14
CA ASP A 26 29.42 29.41 -3.29
C ASP A 26 28.83 28.88 -1.97
N LYS A 27 28.85 27.56 -1.78
CA LYS A 27 28.50 26.85 -0.53
C LYS A 27 29.74 26.33 0.20
N THR A 28 30.95 26.46 -0.37
CA THR A 28 32.19 25.88 0.16
C THR A 28 33.17 26.94 0.63
N ILE A 29 33.48 26.91 1.94
CA ILE A 29 34.71 27.49 2.48
C ILE A 29 35.86 26.52 2.20
N GLY A 30 36.88 27.00 1.48
CA GLY A 30 38.14 26.32 1.23
C GLY A 30 39.19 26.71 2.27
N ILE A 31 40.00 25.74 2.72
CA ILE A 31 41.13 25.94 3.61
C ILE A 31 42.39 25.50 2.87
N VAL A 32 43.40 26.36 2.87
CA VAL A 32 44.76 26.00 2.48
C VAL A 32 45.54 25.75 3.76
N SER A 33 45.90 24.49 3.98
CA SER A 33 46.58 23.99 5.19
C SER A 33 48.09 23.83 4.97
N LYS A 34 48.86 23.74 6.05
CA LYS A 34 50.33 23.57 6.01
C LYS A 34 51.07 24.71 5.31
N CYS A 35 50.58 25.95 5.46
CA CYS A 35 51.22 27.15 4.90
C CYS A 35 52.67 27.37 5.39
N ASP A 36 52.97 26.91 6.61
CA ASP A 36 54.30 26.84 7.23
C ASP A 36 55.29 25.96 6.46
N LEU A 37 54.82 24.93 5.73
CA LEU A 37 55.67 24.10 4.87
C LEU A 37 55.86 24.69 3.46
N CYS A 38 55.28 25.86 3.16
CA CYS A 38 55.30 26.50 1.84
C CYS A 38 56.08 27.83 1.83
N ILE A 39 57.11 27.92 2.69
CA ILE A 39 57.93 29.12 2.91
C ILE A 39 58.54 29.69 1.61
N ASP A 40 58.92 28.83 0.66
CA ASP A 40 59.59 29.24 -0.57
C ASP A 40 58.63 29.78 -1.65
N ASN A 41 57.31 29.63 -1.48
CA ASN A 41 56.30 30.01 -2.49
C ASN A 41 55.12 30.82 -1.92
N ARG A 42 55.44 31.76 -1.02
CA ARG A 42 54.47 32.66 -0.35
C ARG A 42 53.65 33.50 -1.34
N ASP A 43 54.29 33.98 -2.40
CA ASP A 43 53.66 34.88 -3.38
C ASP A 43 52.54 34.17 -4.17
N ALA A 44 52.75 32.90 -4.56
CA ALA A 44 51.71 32.09 -5.18
C ALA A 44 50.63 31.63 -4.18
N LEU A 45 51.01 31.35 -2.93
CA LEU A 45 50.05 31.03 -1.86
C LEU A 45 49.09 32.21 -1.62
N ARG A 46 49.62 33.44 -1.54
CA ARG A 46 48.83 34.68 -1.45
C ARG A 46 47.91 34.84 -2.65
N ALA A 47 48.45 34.71 -3.87
CA ALA A 47 47.70 34.84 -5.12
C ALA A 47 46.50 33.87 -5.20
N ARG A 48 46.72 32.60 -4.84
CA ARG A 48 45.67 31.55 -4.80
C ARG A 48 44.53 31.84 -3.82
N ILE A 49 44.83 32.48 -2.69
CA ILE A 49 43.86 32.70 -1.60
C ILE A 49 43.03 33.98 -1.81
N LEU A 50 43.66 35.02 -2.36
CA LEU A 50 43.00 36.31 -2.64
C LEU A 50 42.38 36.41 -4.04
N HIS A 51 42.74 35.52 -4.97
CA HIS A 51 42.49 35.67 -6.40
C HIS A 51 43.07 36.98 -6.99
N GLU A 52 44.24 37.38 -6.48
CA GLU A 52 45.04 38.49 -7.00
C GLU A 52 46.28 37.92 -7.73
N PRO A 53 46.80 38.55 -8.80
CA PRO A 53 48.04 38.12 -9.45
C PRO A 53 49.23 38.05 -8.48
N SER A 54 50.21 37.17 -8.76
CA SER A 54 51.42 37.11 -7.93
C SER A 54 52.28 38.38 -8.10
N VAL A 55 53.01 38.77 -7.05
CA VAL A 55 53.92 39.92 -7.08
C VAL A 55 55.33 39.44 -7.45
N PRO A 56 55.84 39.74 -8.66
CA PRO A 56 57.13 39.26 -9.10
C PRO A 56 58.28 40.10 -8.54
N LYS A 57 59.40 39.44 -8.24
CA LYS A 57 60.57 40.05 -7.60
C LYS A 57 61.43 40.91 -8.55
N ASP A 58 61.31 40.67 -9.86
CA ASP A 58 62.20 41.22 -10.90
C ASP A 58 61.49 42.13 -11.94
N ASN A 59 60.35 42.76 -11.59
CA ASN A 59 59.55 43.64 -12.48
C ASN A 59 59.03 42.97 -13.79
N SER A 60 58.96 41.65 -13.85
CA SER A 60 58.20 40.93 -14.89
C SER A 60 56.68 41.19 -14.75
N PRO A 61 55.83 40.77 -15.70
CA PRO A 61 54.44 40.43 -15.34
C PRO A 61 54.43 39.33 -14.26
N GLY A 62 53.43 39.37 -13.38
CA GLY A 62 53.14 38.28 -12.43
C GLY A 62 52.36 37.15 -13.09
N GLU A 63 52.35 35.98 -12.46
CA GLU A 63 51.52 34.84 -12.89
C GLU A 63 50.06 35.07 -12.48
N SER A 64 49.11 34.63 -13.31
CA SER A 64 47.69 34.77 -12.97
C SER A 64 47.28 33.79 -11.86
N PRO A 65 46.21 34.09 -11.09
CA PRO A 65 45.63 33.12 -10.15
C PRO A 65 45.29 31.79 -10.83
N GLU A 66 44.80 31.83 -12.06
CA GLU A 66 44.39 30.68 -12.86
C GLU A 66 45.58 29.80 -13.27
N ASP A 67 46.68 30.40 -13.74
CA ASP A 67 47.95 29.69 -14.04
C ASP A 67 48.51 29.00 -12.77
N LEU A 68 48.37 29.67 -11.63
CA LEU A 68 48.74 29.15 -10.31
C LEU A 68 47.77 28.08 -9.78
N GLY A 69 46.69 27.78 -10.50
CA GLY A 69 45.69 26.77 -10.17
C GLY A 69 44.69 27.15 -9.08
N ALA A 70 44.50 28.45 -8.84
CA ALA A 70 43.45 28.97 -7.96
C ALA A 70 42.06 28.65 -8.52
N ILE A 71 41.11 28.34 -7.65
CA ILE A 71 39.71 28.08 -8.03
C ILE A 71 38.79 28.88 -7.12
N ARG A 72 37.85 29.62 -7.72
CA ARG A 72 36.93 30.47 -6.98
C ARG A 72 36.02 29.62 -6.08
N MET A 73 36.00 29.97 -4.80
CA MET A 73 35.21 29.37 -3.72
C MET A 73 34.55 30.51 -2.93
N LYS A 74 33.59 30.21 -2.05
CA LYS A 74 32.95 31.23 -1.19
C LYS A 74 33.97 32.08 -0.43
N CYS A 75 35.02 31.43 0.07
CA CYS A 75 36.31 32.06 0.37
C CYS A 75 37.40 30.99 0.54
N TRP A 76 38.67 31.42 0.47
CA TRP A 76 39.82 30.65 0.94
C TRP A 76 40.36 31.20 2.26
N ILE A 77 40.91 30.32 3.11
CA ILE A 77 41.55 30.69 4.38
C ILE A 77 42.88 29.94 4.54
N ALA A 78 43.96 30.65 4.84
CA ALA A 78 45.26 30.06 5.17
C ALA A 78 45.29 29.52 6.61
N SER A 79 45.88 28.35 6.82
CA SER A 79 46.10 27.73 8.12
C SER A 79 47.41 26.94 8.11
N MET A 80 48.08 26.88 9.26
CA MET A 80 49.33 26.13 9.41
C MET A 80 49.05 24.63 9.56
N GLN A 81 50.11 23.82 9.57
CA GLN A 81 50.06 22.50 10.17
C GLN A 81 49.76 22.65 11.67
N GLY A 82 48.98 21.72 12.24
CA GLY A 82 48.70 21.72 13.68
C GLY A 82 49.99 21.63 14.51
N PRO A 83 49.97 22.13 15.76
CA PRO A 83 51.17 22.35 16.57
C PRO A 83 52.05 21.10 16.67
N GLU A 84 53.37 21.31 16.50
CA GLU A 84 54.35 20.24 16.42
C GLU A 84 54.30 19.33 17.66
N LYS A 85 54.30 18.01 17.42
CA LYS A 85 54.24 16.99 18.47
C LYS A 85 55.59 16.89 19.20
N GLN A 86 55.83 17.81 20.12
CA GLN A 86 57.01 17.86 20.99
C GLN A 86 56.98 16.71 22.02
N GLY A 87 57.28 15.50 21.55
CA GLY A 87 57.27 14.26 22.34
C GLY A 87 55.90 13.56 22.39
N GLU A 88 55.91 12.29 22.76
CA GLU A 88 54.69 11.46 22.82
C GLU A 88 53.68 11.93 23.87
N GLU A 89 54.13 12.51 24.98
CA GLU A 89 53.24 12.95 26.07
C GLU A 89 52.41 14.16 25.63
N ARG A 90 53.05 15.19 25.06
CA ARG A 90 52.34 16.34 24.45
C ARG A 90 51.47 15.94 23.27
N ALA A 91 51.88 14.92 22.51
CA ALA A 91 51.04 14.36 21.46
C ALA A 91 49.75 13.70 22.00
N LYS A 92 49.79 13.10 23.20
CA LYS A 92 48.62 12.55 23.90
C LYS A 92 47.76 13.67 24.50
N GLU A 93 48.37 14.63 25.18
CA GLU A 93 47.75 15.84 25.74
C GLU A 93 46.88 16.58 24.70
N PHE A 94 47.44 16.89 23.52
CA PHE A 94 46.69 17.52 22.42
C PHE A 94 45.67 16.61 21.70
N THR A 95 45.64 15.30 21.96
CA THR A 95 44.51 14.44 21.56
C THR A 95 43.39 14.39 22.59
N THR A 96 43.65 14.71 23.85
CA THR A 96 42.65 14.77 24.92
C THR A 96 42.02 16.16 25.05
N HIS A 97 42.80 17.23 24.91
CA HIS A 97 42.35 18.61 25.11
C HIS A 97 42.18 19.39 23.79
N ASN A 98 41.09 19.10 23.07
CA ASN A 98 40.78 19.72 21.77
C ASN A 98 40.77 21.26 21.80
N PHE A 99 40.15 21.89 22.81
CA PHE A 99 40.08 23.36 22.92
C PHE A 99 41.47 23.99 23.11
N GLU A 100 42.32 23.40 23.94
CA GLU A 100 43.67 23.90 24.19
C GLU A 100 44.57 23.76 22.95
N ARG A 101 44.45 22.66 22.20
CA ARG A 101 45.11 22.51 20.89
C ARG A 101 44.69 23.62 19.92
N VAL A 102 43.40 23.93 19.84
CA VAL A 102 42.88 25.00 18.95
C VAL A 102 43.37 26.38 19.40
N TRP A 103 43.37 26.68 20.70
CA TRP A 103 43.88 27.95 21.25
C TRP A 103 45.39 28.12 21.04
N MET A 104 46.18 27.05 21.25
CA MET A 104 47.62 27.05 20.96
C MET A 104 47.89 27.22 19.47
N GLN A 105 47.13 26.56 18.59
CA GLN A 105 47.27 26.74 17.14
C GLN A 105 46.87 28.15 16.71
N GLN A 106 45.77 28.71 17.23
CA GLN A 106 45.38 30.11 17.01
C GLN A 106 46.50 31.08 17.37
N LYS A 107 47.20 30.86 18.49
CA LYS A 107 48.33 31.70 18.88
C LYS A 107 49.49 31.57 17.88
N ILE A 108 49.89 30.33 17.56
CA ILE A 108 51.01 30.07 16.64
C ILE A 108 50.73 30.61 15.24
N GLU A 109 49.50 30.48 14.73
CA GLU A 109 49.07 31.05 13.45
C GLU A 109 49.08 32.58 13.48
N ASN A 110 48.58 33.20 14.54
CA ASN A 110 48.65 34.66 14.69
C ASN A 110 50.10 35.16 14.71
N ASP A 111 50.98 34.49 15.46
CA ASP A 111 52.41 34.81 15.51
C ASP A 111 53.10 34.57 14.15
N PHE A 112 52.71 33.54 13.38
CA PHE A 112 53.29 33.24 12.06
C PHE A 112 52.86 34.23 10.97
N PHE A 113 51.56 34.48 10.82
CA PHE A 113 51.05 35.35 9.76
C PHE A 113 51.42 36.82 9.99
N ALA A 114 51.51 37.28 11.25
CA ALA A 114 51.90 38.65 11.57
C ALA A 114 53.41 38.93 11.39
N ASN A 115 54.27 37.91 11.46
CA ASN A 115 55.72 38.07 11.30
C ASN A 115 56.23 37.83 9.86
N ILE A 116 55.34 37.63 8.88
CA ILE A 116 55.69 37.38 7.47
C ILE A 116 55.05 38.46 6.59
N SER A 117 55.87 39.39 6.09
CA SER A 117 55.45 40.53 5.27
C SER A 117 54.62 40.15 4.03
N GLU A 118 54.92 39.01 3.40
CA GLU A 118 54.20 38.54 2.21
C GLU A 118 52.82 37.93 2.52
N LEU A 119 52.56 37.60 3.79
CA LEU A 119 51.33 36.92 4.24
C LEU A 119 50.51 37.74 5.26
N GLN A 120 51.07 38.82 5.83
CA GLN A 120 50.38 39.73 6.76
C GLN A 120 49.06 40.27 6.18
N ASP A 121 49.04 40.62 4.89
CA ASP A 121 47.84 41.06 4.15
C ASP A 121 46.73 39.98 4.13
N LEU A 122 47.06 38.69 4.20
CA LEU A 122 46.06 37.63 4.37
C LEU A 122 45.41 37.69 5.75
N GLN A 123 46.13 38.08 6.80
CA GLN A 123 45.56 38.23 8.14
C GLN A 123 44.72 39.50 8.23
N GLU A 124 45.22 40.63 7.70
CA GLU A 124 44.53 41.91 7.70
C GLU A 124 43.24 41.92 6.87
N LYS A 125 43.21 41.23 5.72
CA LYS A 125 41.99 41.03 4.91
C LYS A 125 41.02 40.00 5.49
N GLY A 126 41.35 39.32 6.60
CA GLY A 126 40.54 38.23 7.14
C GLY A 126 40.51 37.03 6.20
N HIS A 127 41.68 36.49 5.86
CA HIS A 127 41.91 35.33 5.00
C HIS A 127 42.98 34.37 5.57
N ALA A 128 43.40 34.54 6.83
CA ALA A 128 44.37 33.66 7.50
C ALA A 128 44.02 33.41 8.98
N GLY A 129 44.36 32.21 9.46
CA GLY A 129 44.26 31.78 10.84
C GLY A 129 42.88 31.26 11.28
N ILE A 130 42.89 30.41 12.31
CA ILE A 130 41.71 29.89 13.01
C ILE A 130 40.68 30.98 13.39
N PRO A 131 41.06 32.19 13.88
CA PRO A 131 40.07 33.22 14.23
C PRO A 131 39.18 33.62 13.05
N CYS A 132 39.78 33.84 11.88
CA CYS A 132 39.08 34.13 10.62
C CYS A 132 38.18 32.96 10.20
N LEU A 133 38.66 31.71 10.34
CA LEU A 133 37.85 30.53 10.05
C LEU A 133 36.61 30.43 10.96
N VAL A 134 36.77 30.65 12.26
CA VAL A 134 35.67 30.65 13.23
C VAL A 134 34.69 31.78 12.95
N GLU A 135 35.16 32.99 12.66
CA GLU A 135 34.31 34.14 12.32
C GLU A 135 33.48 33.88 11.06
N LYS A 136 34.11 33.41 9.97
CA LYS A 136 33.40 33.12 8.72
C LYS A 136 32.42 31.95 8.87
N LEU A 137 32.77 30.89 9.61
CA LEU A 137 31.85 29.80 9.92
C LEU A 137 30.65 30.27 10.77
N HIS A 138 30.88 31.12 11.78
CA HIS A 138 29.82 31.67 12.61
C HIS A 138 28.86 32.56 11.81
N LYS A 139 29.40 33.43 10.94
CA LYS A 139 28.61 34.27 10.03
C LYS A 139 27.76 33.43 9.06
N GLU A 140 28.34 32.39 8.45
CA GLU A 140 27.60 31.50 7.55
C GLU A 140 26.53 30.67 8.28
N TYR A 141 26.80 30.25 9.52
CA TYR A 141 25.81 29.56 10.35
C TYR A 141 24.63 30.48 10.71
N LEU A 142 24.89 31.72 11.15
CA LEU A 142 23.84 32.72 11.40
C LEU A 142 23.04 33.04 10.14
N ASN A 143 23.70 33.22 8.99
CA ASN A 143 23.03 33.42 7.70
C ASN A 143 22.07 32.25 7.39
N HIS A 144 22.52 31.01 7.55
CA HIS A 144 21.66 29.83 7.33
C HIS A 144 20.50 29.76 8.33
N LEU A 145 20.73 30.09 9.61
CA LEU A 145 19.68 30.15 10.63
C LEU A 145 18.57 31.12 10.25
N HIS A 146 18.90 32.38 9.95
CA HIS A 146 17.89 33.43 9.71
C HIS A 146 17.27 33.38 8.30
N LEU A 147 18.00 32.90 7.27
CA LEU A 147 17.53 32.91 5.87
C LEU A 147 16.84 31.60 5.42
N SER A 148 17.13 30.46 6.05
CA SER A 148 16.56 29.16 5.64
C SER A 148 15.95 28.40 6.81
N TRP A 149 16.76 28.06 7.82
CA TRP A 149 16.33 27.15 8.88
C TRP A 149 15.14 27.69 9.69
N LYS A 150 15.10 29.00 9.97
CA LYS A 150 13.95 29.68 10.60
C LYS A 150 12.64 29.37 9.85
N TRP A 151 12.62 29.57 8.54
CA TRP A 151 11.42 29.37 7.72
C TRP A 151 11.00 27.90 7.70
N ASP A 152 11.95 26.97 7.50
CA ASP A 152 11.69 25.53 7.54
C ASP A 152 11.19 25.05 8.92
N ALA A 153 11.73 25.61 10.01
CA ALA A 153 11.36 25.25 11.38
C ALA A 153 9.95 25.73 11.73
N PHE A 154 9.63 27.00 11.46
CA PHE A 154 8.28 27.52 11.69
C PHE A 154 7.24 26.86 10.78
N TYR A 155 7.56 26.58 9.51
CA TYR A 155 6.64 25.85 8.61
C TYR A 155 6.29 24.46 9.17
N LYS A 156 7.29 23.71 9.66
CA LYS A 156 7.10 22.39 10.27
C LYS A 156 6.31 22.46 11.59
N LEU A 157 6.55 23.49 12.41
CA LEU A 157 5.82 23.70 13.66
C LEU A 157 4.36 24.04 13.43
N GLU A 158 4.06 25.05 12.59
CA GLU A 158 2.67 25.43 12.30
C GLU A 158 1.91 24.29 11.60
N ALA A 159 2.52 23.60 10.63
CA ALA A 159 1.92 22.41 10.02
C ALA A 159 1.63 21.29 11.04
N LYS A 160 2.49 21.08 12.05
CA LYS A 160 2.23 20.12 13.12
C LYS A 160 1.12 20.60 14.08
N LEU A 161 1.05 21.89 14.41
CA LEU A 161 -0.03 22.46 15.22
C LEU A 161 -1.38 22.34 14.52
N ASP A 162 -1.42 22.63 13.22
CA ASP A 162 -2.60 22.47 12.36
C ASP A 162 -3.04 21.01 12.23
N ARG A 163 -2.09 20.07 12.15
CA ARG A 163 -2.38 18.63 12.16
C ARG A 163 -2.97 18.17 13.50
N LEU A 164 -2.31 18.49 14.62
CA LEU A 164 -2.80 18.15 15.97
C LEU A 164 -4.18 18.78 16.26
N GLN A 165 -4.45 19.99 15.76
CA GLN A 165 -5.75 20.62 15.87
C GLN A 165 -6.82 19.92 15.01
N PHE A 166 -6.46 19.44 13.81
CA PHE A 166 -7.36 18.63 12.98
C PHE A 166 -7.67 17.28 13.65
N ASP A 167 -6.67 16.58 14.18
CA ASP A 167 -6.85 15.27 14.82
C ASP A 167 -7.70 15.38 16.11
N LEU A 168 -7.49 16.43 16.92
CA LEU A 168 -8.38 16.77 18.05
C LEU A 168 -9.83 17.02 17.60
N SER A 169 -10.05 17.70 16.47
CA SER A 169 -11.39 17.89 15.90
C SER A 169 -11.99 16.61 15.30
N LEU A 170 -11.16 15.68 14.81
CA LEU A 170 -11.60 14.40 14.26
C LEU A 170 -12.09 13.42 15.35
N LEU A 171 -11.55 13.51 16.58
CA LEU A 171 -12.06 12.76 17.75
C LEU A 171 -13.50 13.14 18.12
N GLY A 172 -14.04 14.26 17.62
CA GLY A 172 -15.45 14.64 17.81
C GLY A 172 -15.87 14.80 19.28
N VAL A 173 -14.93 15.21 20.14
CA VAL A 173 -15.23 15.70 21.49
C VAL A 173 -15.55 17.18 21.39
N VAL A 174 -16.77 17.55 21.77
CA VAL A 174 -17.38 18.85 21.49
C VAL A 174 -17.80 19.57 22.78
N PRO A 175 -17.87 20.92 22.79
CA PRO A 175 -18.35 21.68 23.93
C PRO A 175 -19.77 21.27 24.38
N GLU A 176 -19.99 21.25 25.70
CA GLU A 176 -21.27 20.85 26.31
C GLU A 176 -22.48 21.65 25.80
N ASP A 177 -22.30 22.92 25.43
CA ASP A 177 -23.36 23.78 24.87
C ASP A 177 -23.86 23.34 23.48
N GLN A 178 -23.09 22.53 22.76
CA GLN A 178 -23.42 22.04 21.41
C GLN A 178 -23.60 20.52 21.35
N LYS A 179 -23.25 19.80 22.43
CA LYS A 179 -23.16 18.34 22.50
C LYS A 179 -24.45 17.63 22.10
N GLU A 180 -25.58 18.00 22.70
CA GLU A 180 -26.89 17.39 22.38
C GLU A 180 -27.35 17.68 20.95
N GLN A 181 -27.14 18.91 20.46
CA GLN A 181 -27.55 19.31 19.11
C GLN A 181 -26.74 18.57 18.04
N LEU A 182 -25.43 18.44 18.22
CA LEU A 182 -24.56 17.72 17.29
C LEU A 182 -24.83 16.21 17.34
N ALA A 183 -25.04 15.64 18.54
CA ALA A 183 -25.39 14.22 18.69
C ALA A 183 -26.74 13.88 18.02
N SER A 184 -27.72 14.77 18.10
CA SER A 184 -29.00 14.63 17.41
C SER A 184 -28.83 14.69 15.89
N ALA A 185 -28.10 15.70 15.39
CA ALA A 185 -27.86 15.88 13.95
C ALA A 185 -27.05 14.71 13.33
N GLU A 186 -26.10 14.13 14.05
CA GLU A 186 -25.31 12.99 13.59
C GLU A 186 -26.12 11.68 13.59
N VAL A 187 -27.03 11.47 14.55
CA VAL A 187 -27.99 10.36 14.48
C VAL A 187 -28.94 10.53 13.30
N GLU A 188 -29.47 11.74 13.04
CA GLU A 188 -30.32 12.00 11.88
C GLU A 188 -29.55 11.81 10.55
N ARG A 189 -28.26 12.16 10.48
CA ARG A 189 -27.42 11.89 9.30
C ARG A 189 -27.28 10.39 9.03
N ARG A 190 -27.15 9.56 10.07
CA ARG A 190 -26.97 8.10 9.94
C ARG A 190 -28.29 7.36 9.73
N LEU A 191 -29.33 7.67 10.52
CA LEU A 191 -30.58 6.91 10.61
C LEU A 191 -31.82 7.61 10.02
N GLY A 192 -31.74 8.89 9.69
CA GLY A 192 -32.86 9.70 9.18
C GLY A 192 -33.45 9.23 7.84
N GLN A 193 -34.64 9.73 7.48
CA GLN A 193 -35.35 9.35 6.24
C GLN A 193 -34.54 9.60 4.95
N SER A 194 -33.71 10.64 4.96
CA SER A 194 -32.84 11.01 3.84
C SER A 194 -31.61 10.11 3.71
N SER A 195 -31.22 9.42 4.78
CA SER A 195 -30.02 8.56 4.82
C SER A 195 -30.08 7.45 3.78
N PRO A 196 -29.02 7.27 2.95
CA PRO A 196 -28.94 6.13 2.04
C PRO A 196 -28.78 4.81 2.80
N PHE A 197 -28.22 4.83 4.03
CA PHE A 197 -28.17 3.67 4.92
C PHE A 197 -29.59 3.18 5.27
N THR A 198 -30.43 4.03 5.83
CA THR A 198 -31.81 3.66 6.21
C THR A 198 -32.64 3.22 5.00
N ARG A 199 -32.38 3.80 3.81
CA ARG A 199 -33.03 3.38 2.57
C ARG A 199 -32.63 1.97 2.14
N ALA A 200 -31.33 1.67 2.08
CA ALA A 200 -30.84 0.36 1.67
C ALA A 200 -31.18 -0.74 2.69
N LEU A 201 -31.12 -0.43 3.99
CA LEU A 201 -31.49 -1.33 5.08
C LEU A 201 -32.91 -1.89 4.90
N TYR A 202 -33.89 -1.02 4.62
CA TYR A 202 -35.26 -1.44 4.35
C TYR A 202 -35.41 -2.12 2.98
N GLN A 203 -34.64 -1.71 1.96
CA GLN A 203 -34.70 -2.30 0.63
C GLN A 203 -34.17 -3.75 0.59
N SER A 204 -33.04 -4.01 1.25
CA SER A 204 -32.53 -5.38 1.48
C SER A 204 -33.56 -6.19 2.27
N PHE A 205 -34.00 -5.71 3.43
CA PHE A 205 -34.97 -6.43 4.24
C PHE A 205 -36.27 -6.79 3.48
N VAL A 206 -36.80 -5.87 2.67
CA VAL A 206 -37.99 -6.12 1.83
C VAL A 206 -37.71 -7.17 0.75
N THR A 207 -36.54 -7.16 0.13
CA THR A 207 -36.16 -8.13 -0.92
C THR A 207 -35.88 -9.50 -0.30
N ASP A 208 -34.89 -9.55 0.59
CA ASP A 208 -34.26 -10.79 1.05
C ASP A 208 -35.15 -11.53 2.07
N VAL A 209 -35.74 -10.79 3.02
CA VAL A 209 -36.56 -11.38 4.10
C VAL A 209 -38.04 -11.47 3.70
N LEU A 210 -38.63 -10.40 3.16
CA LEU A 210 -40.08 -10.40 2.89
C LEU A 210 -40.45 -11.00 1.53
N GLN A 211 -39.75 -10.67 0.44
CA GLN A 211 -40.12 -11.16 -0.88
C GLN A 211 -39.64 -12.61 -1.08
N ASP A 212 -38.35 -12.87 -0.90
CA ASP A 212 -37.80 -14.22 -1.11
C ASP A 212 -37.97 -15.11 0.13
N GLY A 213 -37.58 -14.62 1.31
CA GLY A 213 -37.63 -15.38 2.57
C GLY A 213 -39.03 -15.75 3.09
N LEU A 214 -40.03 -14.88 2.86
CA LEU A 214 -41.41 -15.04 3.36
C LEU A 214 -42.41 -15.30 2.23
N PHE A 215 -42.61 -14.35 1.31
CA PHE A 215 -43.66 -14.42 0.29
C PHE A 215 -43.46 -15.58 -0.69
N GLY A 216 -42.26 -15.72 -1.26
CA GLY A 216 -41.94 -16.80 -2.20
C GLY A 216 -42.07 -18.18 -1.56
N ARG A 217 -41.55 -18.35 -0.34
CA ARG A 217 -41.58 -19.62 0.40
C ARG A 217 -42.98 -20.00 0.89
N ILE A 218 -43.80 -19.05 1.35
CA ILE A 218 -45.22 -19.30 1.68
C ILE A 218 -46.02 -19.65 0.42
N SER A 219 -45.80 -18.93 -0.69
CA SER A 219 -46.47 -19.21 -1.96
C SER A 219 -46.13 -20.62 -2.46
N HIS A 220 -44.85 -21.01 -2.41
CA HIS A 220 -44.39 -22.35 -2.78
C HIS A 220 -45.01 -23.44 -1.89
N ALA A 221 -45.02 -23.27 -0.56
CA ALA A 221 -45.64 -24.23 0.36
C ALA A 221 -47.15 -24.41 0.08
N LEU A 222 -47.87 -23.31 -0.21
CA LEU A 222 -49.28 -23.34 -0.59
C LEU A 222 -49.53 -23.91 -2.00
N LEU A 223 -48.57 -23.82 -2.91
CA LEU A 223 -48.66 -24.42 -4.25
C LEU A 223 -48.36 -25.93 -4.24
N GLN A 224 -47.37 -26.39 -3.46
CA GLN A 224 -47.09 -27.83 -3.29
C GLN A 224 -48.28 -28.61 -2.69
N PHE A 225 -49.13 -27.93 -1.92
CA PHE A 225 -50.36 -28.51 -1.37
C PHE A 225 -51.50 -28.66 -2.39
N GLN A 226 -51.42 -28.02 -3.55
CA GLN A 226 -52.52 -27.96 -4.51
C GLN A 226 -52.45 -29.06 -5.56
N GLY A 227 -53.62 -29.61 -5.89
CA GLY A 227 -53.75 -30.63 -6.92
C GLY A 227 -53.55 -32.08 -6.46
N GLU A 228 -53.13 -32.33 -5.21
CA GLU A 228 -53.21 -33.68 -4.64
C GLU A 228 -54.68 -34.14 -4.56
N GLY A 229 -54.99 -35.25 -5.24
CA GLY A 229 -56.36 -35.79 -5.36
C GLY A 229 -56.70 -36.77 -4.25
N TYR A 230 -57.18 -36.28 -3.11
CA TYR A 230 -57.37 -37.07 -1.90
C TYR A 230 -58.63 -37.94 -1.93
N LEU A 231 -58.53 -39.20 -1.50
CA LEU A 231 -59.65 -40.13 -1.39
C LEU A 231 -60.43 -39.91 -0.08
N CYS A 232 -61.76 -39.84 -0.15
CA CYS A 232 -62.60 -39.71 1.05
C CYS A 232 -62.49 -40.88 2.05
N GLU A 233 -62.07 -42.06 1.58
CA GLU A 233 -61.82 -43.25 2.43
C GLU A 233 -60.50 -43.10 3.22
N GLY A 234 -60.50 -42.25 4.25
CA GLY A 234 -59.41 -42.12 5.23
C GLY A 234 -58.72 -40.75 5.31
N PHE A 235 -58.98 -39.84 4.37
CA PHE A 235 -58.37 -38.51 4.39
C PHE A 235 -58.98 -37.57 5.44
N LYS A 236 -58.26 -37.37 6.55
CA LYS A 236 -58.56 -36.28 7.49
C LYS A 236 -58.08 -34.95 6.90
N GLN A 237 -58.99 -34.23 6.23
CA GLN A 237 -58.74 -32.94 5.58
C GLN A 237 -57.95 -31.96 6.48
N GLN A 238 -58.32 -31.88 7.76
CA GLN A 238 -57.63 -31.10 8.79
C GLN A 238 -56.12 -31.39 8.84
N SER A 239 -55.72 -32.66 8.96
CA SER A 239 -54.30 -33.08 9.09
C SER A 239 -53.42 -32.75 7.88
N ALA A 240 -54.02 -32.42 6.75
CA ALA A 240 -53.30 -31.96 5.58
C ALA A 240 -53.00 -30.46 5.67
N ILE A 241 -54.00 -29.66 6.05
CA ILE A 241 -53.87 -28.21 6.29
C ILE A 241 -53.02 -27.91 7.53
N ASP A 242 -53.12 -28.73 8.58
CA ASP A 242 -52.32 -28.60 9.80
C ASP A 242 -50.80 -28.65 9.49
N ARG A 243 -50.39 -29.47 8.50
CA ARG A 243 -49.00 -29.55 8.04
C ARG A 243 -48.57 -28.27 7.32
N VAL A 244 -49.35 -27.80 6.35
CA VAL A 244 -49.08 -26.52 5.65
C VAL A 244 -49.05 -25.35 6.64
N CYS A 245 -49.92 -25.33 7.64
CA CYS A 245 -49.91 -24.31 8.69
C CYS A 245 -48.69 -24.43 9.62
N ALA A 246 -48.12 -25.62 9.79
CA ALA A 246 -46.85 -25.80 10.49
C ALA A 246 -45.65 -25.32 9.65
N ASP A 247 -45.64 -25.59 8.34
CA ASP A 247 -44.59 -25.13 7.42
C ASP A 247 -44.61 -23.60 7.25
N ILE A 248 -45.79 -23.00 7.06
CA ILE A 248 -45.95 -21.53 7.02
C ILE A 248 -45.56 -20.91 8.38
N ARG A 249 -45.93 -21.51 9.51
CA ARG A 249 -45.50 -21.06 10.84
C ARG A 249 -43.98 -21.10 11.00
N LYS A 250 -43.32 -22.14 10.49
CA LYS A 250 -41.85 -22.23 10.46
C LYS A 250 -41.23 -21.11 9.62
N ILE A 251 -41.69 -20.92 8.38
CA ILE A 251 -41.22 -19.85 7.48
C ILE A 251 -41.42 -18.46 8.12
N THR A 252 -42.57 -18.26 8.78
CA THR A 252 -42.89 -17.00 9.50
C THR A 252 -41.96 -16.79 10.71
N GLY A 253 -41.66 -17.86 11.46
CA GLY A 253 -40.73 -17.81 12.59
C GLY A 253 -39.29 -17.48 12.16
N GLU A 254 -38.84 -18.05 11.05
CA GLU A 254 -37.54 -17.72 10.43
C GLU A 254 -37.48 -16.25 9.99
N ALA A 255 -38.52 -15.75 9.31
CA ALA A 255 -38.62 -14.34 8.91
C ALA A 255 -38.64 -13.38 10.12
N LEU A 256 -39.26 -13.78 11.25
CA LEU A 256 -39.27 -12.98 12.48
C LEU A 256 -37.92 -12.99 13.22
N GLN A 257 -37.15 -14.07 13.13
CA GLN A 257 -35.78 -14.10 13.62
C GLN A 257 -34.87 -13.20 12.77
N ALA A 258 -35.09 -13.16 11.44
CA ALA A 258 -34.35 -12.29 10.53
C ALA A 258 -34.58 -10.79 10.78
N VAL A 259 -35.73 -10.36 11.33
CA VAL A 259 -35.97 -8.96 11.72
C VAL A 259 -34.84 -8.41 12.61
N SER A 260 -34.40 -9.18 13.61
CA SER A 260 -33.32 -8.72 14.50
C SER A 260 -31.97 -8.66 13.78
N SER A 261 -31.60 -9.69 13.02
CA SER A 261 -30.29 -9.73 12.37
C SER A 261 -30.16 -8.77 11.18
N HIS A 262 -31.25 -8.45 10.48
CA HIS A 262 -31.23 -7.59 9.30
C HIS A 262 -31.58 -6.12 9.58
N LEU A 263 -32.36 -5.80 10.63
CA LEU A 263 -32.71 -4.40 10.95
C LEU A 263 -31.97 -3.86 12.18
N VAL A 264 -31.74 -4.67 13.21
CA VAL A 264 -31.15 -4.17 14.48
C VAL A 264 -29.62 -4.19 14.46
N ASN A 265 -29.01 -5.28 13.96
CA ASN A 265 -27.55 -5.38 13.92
C ASN A 265 -26.87 -4.30 13.05
N PRO A 266 -27.33 -3.98 11.82
CA PRO A 266 -26.71 -2.92 11.03
C PRO A 266 -26.88 -1.52 11.64
N VAL A 267 -27.99 -1.30 12.39
CA VAL A 267 -28.22 -0.04 13.12
C VAL A 267 -27.25 0.10 14.30
N ARG A 268 -26.90 -1.01 14.97
CA ARG A 268 -25.82 -1.03 15.97
C ARG A 268 -24.48 -0.66 15.33
N GLU A 269 -24.12 -1.35 14.26
CA GLU A 269 -22.84 -1.19 13.57
C GLU A 269 -22.66 0.24 13.04
N ILE A 270 -23.67 0.84 12.38
CA ILE A 270 -23.57 2.22 11.88
C ILE A 270 -23.50 3.26 13.01
N LEU A 271 -24.06 3.01 14.21
CA LEU A 271 -23.95 3.91 15.35
C LEU A 271 -22.59 3.81 16.05
N GLU A 272 -22.05 2.60 16.16
CA GLU A 272 -20.75 2.32 16.80
C GLU A 272 -19.55 2.64 15.88
N THR A 273 -19.75 2.74 14.56
CA THR A 273 -18.68 3.08 13.60
C THR A 273 -18.17 4.52 13.72
N GLU A 274 -16.86 4.69 13.71
CA GLU A 274 -16.18 5.99 13.69
C GLU A 274 -16.22 6.64 12.30
N SER A 275 -16.40 7.96 12.24
CA SER A 275 -16.19 8.75 11.03
C SER A 275 -14.69 8.99 10.82
N LYS A 276 -14.11 8.44 9.75
CA LYS A 276 -12.66 8.48 9.46
C LYS A 276 -12.35 9.34 8.25
N VAL A 277 -11.07 9.71 8.09
CA VAL A 277 -10.59 10.42 6.89
C VAL A 277 -10.43 9.43 5.75
N SER A 278 -11.09 9.71 4.63
CA SER A 278 -10.80 9.12 3.32
C SER A 278 -10.09 10.17 2.47
N SER A 279 -8.87 9.87 2.03
CA SER A 279 -8.01 10.81 1.31
C SER A 279 -7.78 10.37 -0.14
N GLY A 280 -8.19 11.21 -1.09
CA GLY A 280 -7.66 11.17 -2.46
C GLY A 280 -6.34 11.95 -2.55
N ALA A 281 -5.72 11.97 -3.74
CA ALA A 281 -4.43 12.64 -3.95
C ALA A 281 -4.45 14.15 -3.62
N ASP A 282 -5.56 14.84 -3.91
CA ASP A 282 -5.73 16.29 -3.70
C ASP A 282 -6.77 16.67 -2.63
N TYR A 283 -7.53 15.69 -2.11
CA TYR A 283 -8.79 15.94 -1.40
C TYR A 283 -8.98 15.06 -0.16
N VAL A 284 -9.69 15.63 0.82
CA VAL A 284 -9.89 15.08 2.16
C VAL A 284 -11.39 15.01 2.41
N ASN A 285 -11.94 13.80 2.42
CA ASN A 285 -13.32 13.51 2.80
C ASN A 285 -13.33 12.96 4.24
N ILE A 286 -14.41 13.21 4.99
CA ILE A 286 -14.66 12.56 6.29
C ILE A 286 -15.91 11.71 6.11
N VAL A 287 -15.79 10.41 6.36
CA VAL A 287 -16.79 9.40 5.99
C VAL A 287 -17.03 8.39 7.11
N THR A 288 -18.27 7.95 7.27
CA THR A 288 -18.63 6.79 8.10
C THR A 288 -18.89 5.63 7.16
N HIS A 289 -18.13 4.54 7.28
CA HIS A 289 -18.38 3.36 6.45
C HIS A 289 -19.71 2.71 6.90
N ALA A 290 -20.48 2.24 5.92
CA ALA A 290 -21.69 1.47 6.18
C ALA A 290 -21.36 -0.02 6.27
N PRO A 291 -22.19 -0.84 6.95
CA PRO A 291 -22.01 -2.28 7.03
C PRO A 291 -21.85 -2.92 5.65
N GLU A 292 -20.83 -3.76 5.48
CA GLU A 292 -20.46 -4.34 4.17
C GLU A 292 -21.62 -5.14 3.55
N CYS A 293 -22.47 -5.73 4.38
CA CYS A 293 -23.67 -6.48 3.97
C CYS A 293 -24.70 -5.64 3.18
N LEU A 294 -24.64 -4.31 3.24
CA LEU A 294 -25.51 -3.41 2.47
C LEU A 294 -24.89 -2.93 1.15
N GLY A 295 -23.60 -3.20 0.89
CA GLY A 295 -22.91 -2.83 -0.35
C GLY A 295 -22.92 -1.32 -0.65
N LEU A 296 -22.90 -0.48 0.38
CA LEU A 296 -23.10 0.97 0.29
C LEU A 296 -21.80 1.77 0.17
N GLU A 297 -21.88 2.88 -0.57
CA GLU A 297 -20.88 3.95 -0.51
C GLU A 297 -20.84 4.61 0.89
N PRO A 298 -19.67 5.05 1.39
CA PRO A 298 -19.52 5.62 2.72
C PRO A 298 -20.36 6.88 2.96
N LEU A 299 -20.96 7.01 4.13
CA LEU A 299 -21.75 8.18 4.53
C LEU A 299 -20.83 9.39 4.77
N GLN A 300 -20.73 10.29 3.80
CA GLN A 300 -19.98 11.53 3.93
C GLN A 300 -20.56 12.44 5.04
N ALA A 301 -19.68 13.08 5.82
CA ALA A 301 -20.05 14.05 6.86
C ALA A 301 -20.18 15.48 6.31
N PHE A 302 -19.56 15.76 5.17
CA PHE A 302 -19.53 17.04 4.46
C PHE A 302 -19.63 16.80 2.95
N GLU A 303 -19.89 17.87 2.19
CA GLU A 303 -19.81 17.85 0.73
C GLU A 303 -18.41 17.41 0.25
N GLU A 304 -18.40 16.57 -0.78
CA GLU A 304 -17.22 15.90 -1.33
C GLU A 304 -16.15 16.85 -1.88
N GLY A 305 -14.87 16.46 -1.74
CA GLY A 305 -13.78 17.06 -2.52
C GLY A 305 -13.21 18.36 -1.93
N LYS A 306 -13.01 18.44 -0.61
CA LYS A 306 -12.34 19.60 0.02
C LYS A 306 -10.83 19.38 0.14
N ARG A 307 -10.03 20.39 -0.25
CA ARG A 307 -8.59 20.43 0.07
C ARG A 307 -8.39 20.50 1.59
N TRP A 308 -7.27 19.96 2.09
CA TRP A 308 -6.95 19.87 3.53
C TRP A 308 -7.26 21.15 4.33
N LYS A 309 -6.74 22.31 3.93
CA LYS A 309 -7.00 23.61 4.62
C LYS A 309 -8.48 24.02 4.61
N SER A 310 -9.23 23.70 3.55
CA SER A 310 -10.67 23.95 3.48
C SER A 310 -11.47 23.01 4.39
N MET A 311 -11.04 21.74 4.52
CA MET A 311 -11.63 20.82 5.49
C MET A 311 -11.30 21.21 6.94
N GLN A 312 -10.08 21.65 7.23
CA GLN A 312 -9.72 22.21 8.55
C GLN A 312 -10.60 23.39 8.95
N GLN A 313 -10.88 24.32 8.02
CA GLN A 313 -11.79 25.43 8.30
C GLN A 313 -13.24 24.95 8.43
N THR A 314 -13.69 24.01 7.58
CA THR A 314 -15.02 23.38 7.68
C THR A 314 -15.24 22.75 9.05
N LEU A 315 -14.24 22.07 9.64
CA LEU A 315 -14.31 21.48 10.98
C LEU A 315 -14.33 22.52 12.12
N LYS A 316 -13.73 23.70 11.92
CA LYS A 316 -13.82 24.81 12.89
C LYS A 316 -15.20 25.45 12.88
N ASP A 317 -15.78 25.65 11.70
CA ASP A 317 -17.09 26.29 11.51
C ASP A 317 -18.26 25.33 11.78
N ARG A 318 -18.05 24.03 11.57
CA ARG A 318 -19.02 22.95 11.77
C ARG A 318 -18.31 21.72 12.36
N PRO A 319 -18.12 21.66 13.70
CA PRO A 319 -17.51 20.50 14.34
C PRO A 319 -18.35 19.23 14.13
N ILE A 320 -17.67 18.08 14.03
CA ILE A 320 -18.31 16.76 14.05
C ILE A 320 -18.37 16.23 15.48
N ILE A 321 -19.23 15.24 15.71
CA ILE A 321 -19.26 14.45 16.94
C ILE A 321 -19.12 12.97 16.59
N GLN A 322 -18.31 12.21 17.36
CA GLN A 322 -18.14 10.77 17.15
C GLN A 322 -19.10 10.02 18.09
N LEU A 323 -20.21 9.49 17.58
CA LEU A 323 -21.19 8.74 18.40
C LEU A 323 -20.55 7.55 19.13
N SER A 324 -19.58 6.89 18.50
CA SER A 324 -18.75 5.83 19.07
C SER A 324 -18.13 6.22 20.43
N SER A 325 -17.80 7.50 20.63
CA SER A 325 -17.21 8.00 21.88
C SER A 325 -18.20 8.20 23.03
N TYR A 326 -19.50 7.98 22.82
CA TYR A 326 -20.55 8.20 23.84
C TYR A 326 -21.38 6.93 24.05
N ALA A 327 -20.76 5.90 24.64
CA ALA A 327 -21.36 4.57 24.82
C ALA A 327 -22.76 4.64 25.46
N THR A 328 -22.93 5.43 26.52
CA THR A 328 -24.21 5.59 27.22
C THR A 328 -25.34 6.14 26.35
N TYR A 329 -25.03 6.88 25.29
CA TYR A 329 -26.00 7.41 24.32
C TYR A 329 -26.31 6.37 23.24
N THR A 330 -25.29 5.73 22.65
CA THR A 330 -25.49 4.66 21.67
C THR A 330 -26.23 3.46 22.25
N ASP A 331 -25.91 3.07 23.49
CA ASP A 331 -26.57 1.97 24.19
C ASP A 331 -28.04 2.28 24.49
N ALA A 332 -28.35 3.53 24.88
CA ALA A 332 -29.74 3.95 25.13
C ALA A 332 -30.56 4.06 23.84
N ILE A 333 -29.96 4.47 22.72
CA ILE A 333 -30.56 4.40 21.38
C ILE A 333 -30.82 2.95 20.98
N MET A 334 -29.84 2.07 21.15
CA MET A 334 -29.97 0.65 20.83
C MET A 334 -30.99 -0.07 21.70
N GLN A 335 -31.07 0.22 23.00
CA GLN A 335 -32.09 -0.34 23.89
C GLN A 335 -33.50 0.04 23.42
N ARG A 336 -33.70 1.29 22.97
CA ARG A 336 -34.97 1.72 22.35
C ARG A 336 -35.22 1.00 21.02
N CYS A 337 -34.20 0.83 20.19
CA CYS A 337 -34.30 0.10 18.91
C CYS A 337 -34.71 -1.37 19.11
N GLU A 338 -34.04 -2.06 20.03
CA GLU A 338 -34.30 -3.46 20.39
C GLU A 338 -35.71 -3.63 20.99
N THR A 339 -36.14 -2.75 21.88
CA THR A 339 -37.50 -2.74 22.46
C THR A 339 -38.56 -2.55 21.36
N LEU A 340 -38.36 -1.56 20.49
CA LEU A 340 -39.26 -1.22 19.39
C LEU A 340 -39.44 -2.38 18.38
N HIS A 341 -38.36 -3.12 18.09
CA HIS A 341 -38.42 -4.31 17.23
C HIS A 341 -38.99 -5.54 17.97
N ALA A 342 -38.74 -5.71 19.27
CA ALA A 342 -39.33 -6.78 20.06
C ALA A 342 -40.86 -6.67 20.13
N ASP A 343 -41.39 -5.47 20.39
CA ASP A 343 -42.83 -5.18 20.37
C ASP A 343 -43.45 -5.44 18.98
N ALA A 344 -42.74 -5.08 17.91
CA ALA A 344 -43.15 -5.37 16.54
C ALA A 344 -43.20 -6.88 16.25
N VAL A 345 -42.14 -7.62 16.60
CA VAL A 345 -42.06 -9.09 16.43
C VAL A 345 -43.16 -9.81 17.21
N GLN A 346 -43.46 -9.38 18.45
CA GLN A 346 -44.55 -9.96 19.24
C GLN A 346 -45.93 -9.71 18.61
N GLN A 347 -46.18 -8.50 18.11
CA GLN A 347 -47.42 -8.18 17.38
C GLN A 347 -47.55 -8.98 16.08
N LEU A 348 -46.47 -9.10 15.32
CA LEU A 348 -46.43 -9.86 14.07
C LEU A 348 -46.71 -11.35 14.30
N TRP A 349 -46.09 -11.97 15.32
CA TRP A 349 -46.34 -13.36 15.67
C TRP A 349 -47.81 -13.60 16.03
N SER A 350 -48.39 -12.76 16.90
CA SER A 350 -49.81 -12.89 17.29
C SER A 350 -50.75 -12.80 16.10
N LYS A 351 -50.52 -11.85 15.17
CA LYS A 351 -51.37 -11.63 14.00
C LYS A 351 -51.15 -12.66 12.89
N SER A 352 -49.93 -13.20 12.77
CA SER A 352 -49.64 -14.34 11.90
C SER A 352 -50.37 -15.59 12.39
N GLU A 353 -50.43 -15.82 13.71
CA GLU A 353 -51.25 -16.89 14.29
C GLU A 353 -52.76 -16.68 14.07
N GLU A 354 -53.25 -15.44 14.05
CA GLU A 354 -54.65 -15.14 13.67
C GLU A 354 -54.93 -15.45 12.19
N LEU A 355 -54.02 -15.09 11.28
CA LEU A 355 -54.13 -15.44 9.85
C LEU A 355 -54.04 -16.95 9.63
N LEU A 356 -53.12 -17.64 10.32
CA LEU A 356 -52.98 -19.10 10.27
C LEU A 356 -54.22 -19.82 10.81
N LYS A 357 -54.84 -19.35 11.90
CA LYS A 357 -56.12 -19.91 12.39
C LYS A 357 -57.23 -19.74 11.36
N ARG A 358 -57.30 -18.59 10.68
CA ARG A 358 -58.26 -18.35 9.59
C ARG A 358 -57.98 -19.12 8.30
N LEU A 359 -56.73 -19.57 8.09
CA LEU A 359 -56.35 -20.48 7.02
C LEU A 359 -56.69 -21.94 7.37
N ALA A 360 -56.54 -22.31 8.65
CA ALA A 360 -56.78 -23.66 9.17
C ALA A 360 -58.27 -24.00 9.39
N ASP A 361 -59.13 -22.99 9.49
CA ASP A 361 -60.59 -23.13 9.58
C ASP A 361 -61.19 -23.50 8.21
N LEU A 362 -61.80 -24.68 8.13
CA LEU A 362 -62.53 -25.21 6.98
C LEU A 362 -64.06 -25.10 7.13
N ASP A 363 -64.56 -24.87 8.35
CA ASP A 363 -66.00 -24.77 8.62
C ASP A 363 -66.51 -23.33 8.39
N ALA A 364 -65.63 -22.34 8.52
CA ALA A 364 -65.86 -20.95 8.13
C ALA A 364 -65.61 -20.68 6.62
N PRO A 365 -66.19 -19.61 6.05
CA PRO A 365 -65.90 -19.19 4.67
C PRO A 365 -64.45 -18.68 4.52
N ASN A 366 -63.55 -19.60 4.17
CA ASN A 366 -62.13 -19.36 3.95
C ASN A 366 -61.90 -18.62 2.60
N PRO A 367 -61.28 -17.43 2.59
CA PRO A 367 -61.08 -16.67 1.34
C PRO A 367 -59.91 -17.21 0.49
N TRP A 368 -59.02 -18.02 1.07
CA TRP A 368 -57.80 -18.50 0.43
C TRP A 368 -57.87 -19.97 0.01
N ILE A 369 -58.64 -20.82 0.71
CA ILE A 369 -58.79 -22.26 0.37
C ILE A 369 -60.21 -22.53 -0.13
N GLN A 370 -60.32 -23.14 -1.30
CA GLN A 370 -61.58 -23.64 -1.86
C GLN A 370 -61.54 -25.17 -2.00
N VAL A 371 -62.51 -25.85 -1.40
CA VAL A 371 -62.61 -27.31 -1.41
C VAL A 371 -63.59 -27.76 -2.49
N LYS A 372 -63.16 -28.63 -3.41
CA LYS A 372 -63.98 -29.11 -4.53
C LYS A 372 -64.01 -30.64 -4.60
N ALA A 373 -65.21 -31.21 -4.61
CA ALA A 373 -65.40 -32.63 -4.86
C ALA A 373 -65.22 -32.96 -6.36
N LEU A 374 -64.51 -34.04 -6.65
CA LEU A 374 -64.38 -34.65 -7.97
C LEU A 374 -64.98 -36.06 -7.93
N PHE A 375 -65.92 -36.32 -8.84
CA PHE A 375 -66.50 -37.63 -9.06
C PHE A 375 -65.88 -38.26 -10.30
N GLU A 376 -65.12 -39.34 -10.14
CA GLU A 376 -64.62 -40.14 -11.27
C GLU A 376 -65.68 -41.21 -11.63
N PRO A 377 -66.27 -41.17 -12.84
CA PRO A 377 -67.21 -42.19 -13.29
C PRO A 377 -66.46 -43.43 -13.79
N GLN A 378 -66.19 -44.38 -12.88
CA GLN A 378 -65.80 -45.74 -13.26
C GLN A 378 -67.04 -46.65 -13.33
N GLY A 379 -67.02 -47.61 -14.26
CA GLY A 379 -68.18 -48.44 -14.56
C GLY A 379 -68.54 -49.42 -13.44
N LEU A 380 -69.84 -49.52 -13.14
CA LEU A 380 -70.48 -50.64 -12.42
C LEU A 380 -69.79 -51.12 -11.13
N GLY A 381 -69.89 -50.33 -10.04
CA GLY A 381 -69.83 -50.92 -8.69
C GLY A 381 -69.47 -49.97 -7.56
N ALA A 382 -68.44 -49.14 -7.74
CA ALA A 382 -67.89 -48.31 -6.65
C ALA A 382 -67.50 -46.91 -7.16
N SER A 383 -68.16 -45.87 -6.63
CA SER A 383 -67.76 -44.48 -6.88
C SER A 383 -66.86 -44.01 -5.74
N ARG A 384 -65.57 -43.79 -6.05
CA ARG A 384 -64.64 -43.14 -5.13
C ARG A 384 -64.70 -41.64 -5.32
N SER A 385 -65.30 -40.96 -4.35
CA SER A 385 -65.24 -39.50 -4.28
C SER A 385 -63.80 -39.08 -3.97
N LYS A 386 -63.25 -38.21 -4.81
CA LYS A 386 -62.00 -37.48 -4.54
C LYS A 386 -62.33 -36.05 -4.12
N VAL A 387 -61.45 -35.45 -3.33
CA VAL A 387 -61.50 -34.02 -3.00
C VAL A 387 -60.16 -33.39 -3.41
N VAL A 388 -60.25 -32.27 -4.11
CA VAL A 388 -59.09 -31.42 -4.44
C VAL A 388 -59.30 -30.07 -3.77
N MET A 389 -58.24 -29.57 -3.14
CA MET A 389 -58.20 -28.21 -2.61
C MET A 389 -57.48 -27.30 -3.62
N TYR A 390 -58.08 -26.14 -3.87
CA TYR A 390 -57.53 -25.06 -4.67
C TYR A 390 -57.19 -23.91 -3.74
N GLY A 391 -55.96 -23.40 -3.82
CA GLY A 391 -55.40 -22.44 -2.89
C GLY A 391 -55.00 -21.15 -3.60
N LYS A 392 -55.49 -20.02 -3.12
CA LYS A 392 -55.01 -18.70 -3.56
C LYS A 392 -53.70 -18.36 -2.86
N ALA A 393 -52.65 -19.08 -3.23
CA ALA A 393 -51.32 -19.00 -2.60
C ALA A 393 -50.82 -17.55 -2.49
N GLU A 394 -50.86 -16.82 -3.60
CA GLU A 394 -50.43 -15.42 -3.69
C GLU A 394 -51.31 -14.47 -2.85
N GLU A 395 -52.63 -14.68 -2.76
CA GLU A 395 -53.49 -13.81 -1.92
C GLU A 395 -53.24 -14.00 -0.42
N PHE A 396 -52.84 -15.21 0.02
CA PHE A 396 -52.43 -15.43 1.42
C PHE A 396 -51.01 -14.91 1.67
N ALA A 397 -50.06 -15.20 0.77
CA ALA A 397 -48.70 -14.68 0.86
C ALA A 397 -48.67 -13.14 0.86
N THR A 398 -49.52 -12.49 0.04
CA THR A 398 -49.71 -11.03 0.03
C THR A 398 -50.25 -10.53 1.38
N ALA A 399 -51.20 -11.24 1.99
CA ALA A 399 -51.75 -10.87 3.29
C ALA A 399 -50.70 -10.96 4.42
N MET A 400 -49.83 -11.98 4.38
CA MET A 400 -48.69 -12.11 5.30
C MET A 400 -47.63 -11.04 5.06
N TYR A 401 -47.24 -10.80 3.81
CA TYR A 401 -46.28 -9.77 3.40
C TYR A 401 -46.75 -8.35 3.81
N ALA A 402 -48.01 -8.02 3.57
CA ALA A 402 -48.61 -6.76 3.97
C ALA A 402 -48.79 -6.61 5.50
N LEU A 403 -48.91 -7.73 6.23
CA LEU A 403 -48.89 -7.71 7.69
C LEU A 403 -47.50 -7.29 8.22
N PHE A 404 -46.41 -7.81 7.64
CA PHE A 404 -45.04 -7.42 7.98
C PHE A 404 -44.78 -5.93 7.69
N LEU A 405 -45.04 -5.48 6.46
CA LEU A 405 -44.87 -4.06 6.08
C LEU A 405 -45.67 -3.07 6.95
N ARG A 406 -46.76 -3.51 7.57
CA ARG A 406 -47.62 -2.66 8.43
C ARG A 406 -47.16 -2.55 9.88
N HIS A 407 -46.39 -3.52 10.38
CA HIS A 407 -46.06 -3.66 11.80
C HIS A 407 -44.57 -3.60 12.13
N ILE A 408 -43.70 -3.68 11.13
CA ILE A 408 -42.29 -3.31 11.28
C ILE A 408 -42.19 -1.80 11.52
N PRO A 409 -41.26 -1.32 12.38
CA PRO A 409 -41.11 0.10 12.66
C PRO A 409 -40.82 0.93 11.39
N SER A 410 -41.34 2.15 11.31
CA SER A 410 -41.04 3.04 10.19
C SER A 410 -39.66 3.71 10.34
N GLN A 411 -39.14 4.24 9.23
CA GLN A 411 -37.89 5.00 9.19
C GLN A 411 -37.95 6.22 10.15
N ASP A 412 -39.11 6.87 10.24
CA ASP A 412 -39.41 7.95 11.19
C ASP A 412 -39.20 7.52 12.65
N GLN A 413 -39.57 6.27 12.99
CA GLN A 413 -39.41 5.75 14.34
C GLN A 413 -37.95 5.42 14.67
N LEU A 414 -37.15 4.98 13.67
CA LEU A 414 -35.70 4.84 13.81
C LEU A 414 -35.00 6.19 14.00
N ALA A 415 -35.32 7.17 13.15
CA ALA A 415 -34.78 8.53 13.23
C ALA A 415 -35.00 9.13 14.64
N ASN A 416 -36.23 9.02 15.16
CA ASN A 416 -36.61 9.55 16.46
C ASN A 416 -36.13 8.73 17.68
N LEU A 417 -35.40 7.62 17.52
CA LEU A 417 -34.91 6.81 18.65
C LEU A 417 -34.12 7.63 19.67
N HIS A 418 -33.35 8.62 19.21
CA HIS A 418 -32.50 9.46 20.05
C HIS A 418 -33.25 10.56 20.82
N ALA A 419 -34.52 10.82 20.50
CA ALA A 419 -35.25 12.00 21.01
C ALA A 419 -35.34 12.00 22.54
N GLY A 420 -34.78 13.04 23.17
CA GLY A 420 -34.78 13.21 24.63
C GLY A 420 -33.91 12.20 25.39
N LEU A 421 -32.85 11.66 24.76
CA LEU A 421 -31.77 10.96 25.47
C LEU A 421 -30.60 11.94 25.74
N PRO A 422 -30.03 11.96 26.96
CA PRO A 422 -28.82 12.72 27.24
C PRO A 422 -27.59 12.01 26.64
N VAL A 423 -26.63 12.79 26.13
CA VAL A 423 -25.43 12.25 25.47
C VAL A 423 -24.44 11.63 26.49
N GLY A 424 -24.34 12.23 27.68
CA GLY A 424 -23.43 11.79 28.73
C GLY A 424 -21.97 12.24 28.54
N GLU A 425 -21.05 11.53 29.18
CA GLU A 425 -19.61 11.77 29.09
C GLU A 425 -18.96 10.89 28.01
N GLU A 426 -17.78 11.33 27.54
CA GLU A 426 -16.93 10.56 26.63
C GLU A 426 -16.44 9.24 27.26
N ARG A 427 -16.19 8.24 26.43
CA ARG A 427 -15.40 7.05 26.77
C ARG A 427 -14.03 7.45 27.33
N ALA A 428 -13.54 6.69 28.31
CA ALA A 428 -12.26 6.96 28.98
C ALA A 428 -11.07 6.91 28.01
N GLU A 429 -11.15 6.04 27.00
CA GLU A 429 -10.20 5.90 25.91
C GLU A 429 -10.13 7.18 25.07
N THR A 430 -11.29 7.71 24.64
CA THR A 430 -11.37 8.97 23.88
C THR A 430 -10.84 10.14 24.69
N ARG A 431 -11.21 10.26 25.98
CA ARG A 431 -10.71 11.34 26.84
C ARG A 431 -9.19 11.26 27.03
N SER A 432 -8.64 10.05 27.21
CA SER A 432 -7.19 9.83 27.25
C SER A 432 -6.47 10.20 25.95
N GLN A 433 -7.11 10.02 24.79
CA GLN A 433 -6.56 10.47 23.49
C GLN A 433 -6.58 12.00 23.36
N VAL A 434 -7.67 12.65 23.78
CA VAL A 434 -7.76 14.13 23.83
C VAL A 434 -6.70 14.72 24.74
N ASP A 435 -6.52 14.17 25.94
CA ASP A 435 -5.49 14.61 26.89
C ASP A 435 -4.07 14.45 26.29
N SER A 436 -3.79 13.33 25.64
CA SER A 436 -2.51 13.05 25.00
C SER A 436 -2.19 14.03 23.86
N LEU A 437 -3.12 14.22 22.90
CA LEU A 437 -2.95 15.16 21.79
C LEU A 437 -2.87 16.61 22.27
N THR A 438 -3.61 16.97 23.32
CA THR A 438 -3.55 18.31 23.94
C THR A 438 -2.18 18.54 24.60
N ALA A 439 -1.65 17.54 25.31
CA ALA A 439 -0.32 17.59 25.91
C ALA A 439 0.81 17.63 24.86
N GLU A 440 0.67 16.96 23.72
CA GLU A 440 1.62 17.11 22.61
C GLU A 440 1.53 18.50 21.97
N ARG A 441 0.33 19.00 21.69
CA ARG A 441 0.11 20.34 21.16
C ARG A 441 0.71 21.43 22.05
N ALA A 442 0.61 21.28 23.37
CA ALA A 442 1.25 22.18 24.33
C ALA A 442 2.79 22.20 24.17
N LYS A 443 3.44 21.03 24.03
CA LYS A 443 4.89 20.94 23.78
C LYS A 443 5.32 21.56 22.45
N VAL A 444 4.49 21.44 21.40
CA VAL A 444 4.77 22.07 20.10
C VAL A 444 4.63 23.60 20.17
N LEU A 445 3.66 24.10 20.94
CA LEU A 445 3.54 25.54 21.23
C LEU A 445 4.73 26.06 22.05
N GLU A 446 5.17 25.32 23.07
CA GLU A 446 6.36 25.63 23.86
C GLU A 446 7.63 25.67 22.99
N ALA A 447 7.83 24.67 22.13
CA ALA A 447 8.94 24.63 21.18
C ALA A 447 8.91 25.81 20.19
N ARG A 448 7.72 26.21 19.71
CA ARG A 448 7.56 27.39 18.85
C ARG A 448 7.98 28.68 19.56
N THR A 449 7.55 28.87 20.81
CA THR A 449 7.98 30.02 21.64
C THR A 449 9.48 29.99 21.89
N GLY A 450 10.04 28.83 22.25
CA GLY A 450 11.48 28.68 22.51
C GLY A 450 12.35 28.98 21.28
N ILE A 451 11.94 28.62 20.06
CA ILE A 451 12.64 29.01 18.83
C ILE A 451 12.47 30.51 18.54
N ARG A 452 11.28 31.08 18.79
CA ARG A 452 11.02 32.51 18.63
C ARG A 452 11.94 33.34 19.53
N ASP A 453 12.02 32.98 20.80
CA ASP A 453 12.89 33.63 21.80
C ASP A 453 14.38 33.46 21.45
N ALA A 454 14.81 32.24 21.10
CA ALA A 454 16.20 31.93 20.79
C ALA A 454 16.72 32.65 19.52
N LEU A 455 15.85 32.94 18.55
CA LEU A 455 16.17 33.74 17.37
C LEU A 455 15.88 35.24 17.54
N SER A 456 15.36 35.68 18.69
CA SER A 456 14.97 37.07 18.99
C SER A 456 13.92 37.65 18.01
N ILE A 457 12.97 36.82 17.59
CA ILE A 457 11.91 37.17 16.63
C ILE A 457 10.80 37.96 17.35
N ASP A 458 10.52 39.19 16.90
CA ASP A 458 9.47 40.03 17.46
C ASP A 458 8.05 39.66 16.97
N ASP A 459 7.02 40.40 17.40
CA ASP A 459 5.63 40.11 17.04
C ASP A 459 5.29 40.46 15.58
N GLU A 460 5.99 41.42 14.96
CA GLU A 460 5.77 41.82 13.58
C GLU A 460 6.41 40.80 12.62
N GLU A 461 7.65 40.39 12.89
CA GLU A 461 8.31 39.32 12.15
C GLU A 461 7.58 37.97 12.32
N PHE A 462 7.10 37.66 13.53
CA PHE A 462 6.32 36.45 13.75
C PHE A 462 4.98 36.47 13.00
N ALA A 463 4.29 37.62 12.94
CA ALA A 463 3.07 37.77 12.15
C ALA A 463 3.33 37.61 10.64
N GLU A 464 4.44 38.15 10.11
CA GLU A 464 4.87 37.88 8.73
C GLU A 464 5.12 36.38 8.48
N ILE A 465 5.77 35.68 9.42
CA ILE A 465 6.02 34.24 9.31
C ILE A 465 4.71 33.46 9.23
N GLN A 466 3.73 33.79 10.07
CA GLN A 466 2.41 33.15 10.03
C GLN A 466 1.64 33.47 8.74
N GLN A 467 1.64 34.73 8.29
CA GLN A 467 0.97 35.11 7.03
C GLN A 467 1.58 34.41 5.81
N LYS A 468 2.91 34.25 5.76
CA LYS A 468 3.62 33.53 4.69
C LYS A 468 3.33 32.03 4.74
N TYR A 469 3.21 31.44 5.94
CA TYR A 469 2.74 30.06 6.11
C TYR A 469 1.32 29.86 5.60
N GLU A 470 0.37 30.73 5.98
CA GLU A 470 -1.03 30.64 5.53
C GLU A 470 -1.16 30.76 4.01
N ALA A 471 -0.44 31.72 3.40
CA ALA A 471 -0.40 31.88 1.95
C ALA A 471 0.13 30.62 1.25
N ALA A 472 1.28 30.08 1.70
CA ALA A 472 1.88 28.88 1.11
C ALA A 472 0.98 27.64 1.26
N ALA A 473 0.40 27.43 2.44
CA ALA A 473 -0.48 26.29 2.72
C ALA A 473 -1.82 26.36 1.98
N SER A 474 -2.25 27.53 1.49
CA SER A 474 -3.44 27.66 0.64
C SER A 474 -3.24 27.14 -0.79
N CYS A 475 -1.99 27.13 -1.27
CA CYS A 475 -1.64 26.80 -2.66
C CYS A 475 -1.24 25.33 -2.88
N GLN A 476 -0.92 24.58 -1.82
CA GLN A 476 -0.40 23.21 -1.93
C GLN A 476 -1.51 22.12 -1.90
N PRO A 477 -1.27 20.95 -2.52
CA PRO A 477 -2.04 19.73 -2.26
C PRO A 477 -1.85 19.23 -0.81
N PRO A 478 -2.68 18.31 -0.29
CA PRO A 478 -2.51 17.71 1.03
C PRO A 478 -1.13 17.04 1.17
N PHE A 479 -0.28 17.63 2.01
CA PHE A 479 1.06 17.10 2.27
C PHE A 479 0.98 15.80 3.11
N VAL A 480 1.40 14.68 2.52
CA VAL A 480 1.52 13.40 3.22
C VAL A 480 2.75 13.45 4.14
N ALA A 481 2.52 13.71 5.43
CA ALA A 481 3.57 13.85 6.43
C ALA A 481 3.92 12.52 7.14
N PRO A 482 5.21 12.25 7.44
CA PRO A 482 5.62 11.13 8.27
C PRO A 482 5.37 11.39 9.77
N THR A 483 5.21 10.30 10.53
CA THR A 483 5.11 10.29 12.00
C THR A 483 6.46 10.60 12.69
N PRO A 484 6.47 11.04 13.97
CA PRO A 484 7.59 11.77 14.54
C PRO A 484 8.74 10.88 15.02
N SER A 485 9.93 11.05 14.43
CA SER A 485 11.19 10.50 14.93
C SER A 485 11.92 11.46 15.88
N THR A 486 12.62 10.92 16.87
CA THR A 486 13.55 11.66 17.74
C THR A 486 14.84 12.00 17.01
N THR A 487 15.41 13.17 17.29
CA THR A 487 16.62 13.69 16.66
C THR A 487 17.90 12.93 17.02
N GLU A 488 18.69 12.53 16.02
CA GLU A 488 20.13 12.85 15.97
C GLU A 488 20.69 12.82 14.52
N ALA A 489 22.00 13.01 14.34
CA ALA A 489 22.55 13.66 13.15
C ALA A 489 23.01 12.74 11.99
N GLY A 490 22.39 12.95 10.82
CA GLY A 490 23.10 13.42 9.62
C GLY A 490 24.09 12.50 8.88
N SER A 491 23.63 11.89 7.80
CA SER A 491 24.44 11.64 6.60
C SER A 491 23.56 11.74 5.34
N SER A 492 24.11 12.22 4.22
CA SER A 492 23.35 12.50 3.01
C SER A 492 24.08 12.09 1.73
N SER A 493 23.42 11.30 0.90
CA SER A 493 23.76 11.08 -0.52
C SER A 493 22.47 10.98 -1.32
N GLY A 494 22.40 11.65 -2.46
CA GLY A 494 21.23 11.65 -3.35
C GLY A 494 21.64 11.89 -4.80
N ALA A 495 20.66 11.85 -5.70
CA ALA A 495 20.79 12.01 -7.15
C ALA A 495 19.39 12.25 -7.75
N ASP A 496 19.19 12.76 -8.97
CA ASP A 496 19.90 13.68 -9.90
C ASP A 496 18.99 13.63 -11.17
N THR A 497 18.72 14.67 -11.96
CA THR A 497 19.10 16.10 -11.99
C THR A 497 17.83 16.96 -11.72
N GLU A 498 17.38 18.06 -12.35
CA GLU A 498 17.83 18.96 -13.45
C GLU A 498 17.20 20.37 -13.30
N GLY A 499 17.47 21.30 -14.22
CA GLY A 499 16.84 22.62 -14.31
C GLY A 499 17.41 23.50 -15.44
N VAL A 500 16.82 24.68 -15.64
CA VAL A 500 17.28 25.71 -16.60
C VAL A 500 17.28 27.09 -15.93
N SER A 501 18.25 27.94 -16.29
CA SER A 501 18.47 29.28 -15.71
C SER A 501 18.13 30.41 -16.69
N ALA A 502 18.02 31.64 -16.17
CA ALA A 502 17.68 32.84 -16.94
C ALA A 502 18.75 33.95 -16.82
N SER A 503 18.87 34.77 -17.85
CA SER A 503 19.62 36.04 -17.86
C SER A 503 18.83 37.12 -18.63
N SER A 504 19.27 38.38 -18.56
CA SER A 504 18.44 39.56 -18.82
C SER A 504 18.69 40.26 -20.18
N SER A 505 17.72 41.10 -20.58
CA SER A 505 17.69 42.05 -21.73
C SER A 505 17.82 41.39 -23.13
N ASP A 506 16.95 41.68 -24.11
CA ASP A 506 16.08 42.85 -24.30
C ASP A 506 14.57 42.51 -24.49
N ALA A 507 13.73 43.55 -24.54
CA ALA A 507 12.27 43.44 -24.62
C ALA A 507 11.74 43.30 -26.05
N GLU A 508 11.87 42.11 -26.63
CA GLU A 508 11.17 41.71 -27.86
C GLU A 508 9.99 40.79 -27.51
N ILE A 509 8.83 40.98 -28.14
CA ILE A 509 7.64 40.13 -27.90
C ILE A 509 7.81 38.84 -28.69
N VAL A 510 8.47 37.85 -28.08
CA VAL A 510 8.59 36.50 -28.63
C VAL A 510 7.21 35.86 -28.63
N ALA A 511 6.65 35.62 -29.82
CA ALA A 511 5.45 34.81 -29.96
C ALA A 511 5.77 33.35 -29.56
N GLU A 512 5.16 32.91 -28.48
CA GLU A 512 5.30 31.55 -27.95
C GLU A 512 4.70 30.54 -28.93
N THR A 513 5.32 29.36 -29.10
CA THR A 513 4.96 28.40 -30.17
C THR A 513 4.70 26.99 -29.62
N THR A 514 3.77 26.30 -30.26
CA THR A 514 3.36 24.93 -29.94
C THR A 514 3.57 24.02 -31.15
N LYS A 515 4.28 22.92 -30.97
CA LYS A 515 4.40 21.85 -31.98
C LYS A 515 3.18 20.92 -31.90
N VAL A 516 2.57 20.65 -33.05
CA VAL A 516 1.46 19.70 -33.20
C VAL A 516 1.85 18.62 -34.21
N HIS A 517 1.66 17.36 -33.83
CA HIS A 517 2.02 16.20 -34.65
C HIS A 517 0.77 15.58 -35.26
N ILE A 518 0.70 15.51 -36.59
CA ILE A 518 -0.49 15.15 -37.36
C ILE A 518 -0.24 13.85 -38.13
N LYS A 519 -1.21 12.93 -38.10
CA LYS A 519 -1.17 11.64 -38.81
C LYS A 519 -2.30 11.54 -39.83
N SER A 520 -1.95 11.32 -41.08
CA SER A 520 -2.85 10.83 -42.12
C SER A 520 -2.84 9.29 -42.15
N TRP A 521 -3.71 8.68 -42.95
CA TRP A 521 -3.69 7.21 -43.20
C TRP A 521 -2.45 6.71 -43.97
N ALA A 522 -1.60 7.61 -44.50
CA ALA A 522 -0.43 7.25 -45.31
C ALA A 522 0.89 7.90 -44.86
N SER A 523 0.85 8.88 -43.96
CA SER A 523 2.01 9.69 -43.57
C SER A 523 1.82 10.37 -42.20
N SER A 524 2.92 10.70 -41.54
CA SER A 524 2.94 11.51 -40.31
C SER A 524 3.90 12.69 -40.50
N PHE A 525 3.49 13.89 -40.07
CA PHE A 525 4.32 15.09 -40.11
C PHE A 525 4.14 15.94 -38.85
N GLU A 526 5.12 16.79 -38.54
CA GLU A 526 5.02 17.80 -37.49
C GLU A 526 4.73 19.16 -38.11
N MET A 527 4.00 20.01 -37.40
CA MET A 527 3.74 21.39 -37.78
C MET A 527 3.96 22.30 -36.57
N GLU A 528 4.72 23.38 -36.74
CA GLU A 528 4.88 24.43 -35.73
C GLU A 528 3.75 25.45 -35.88
N ILE A 529 3.10 25.77 -34.78
CA ILE A 529 1.93 26.66 -34.74
C ILE A 529 2.19 27.75 -33.69
N LEU A 530 1.93 29.01 -34.03
CA LEU A 530 2.05 30.12 -33.08
C LEU A 530 0.88 30.06 -32.07
N ASN A 531 1.10 30.41 -30.80
CA ASN A 531 0.06 30.32 -29.75
C ASN A 531 -1.14 31.29 -29.95
N GLU A 532 -1.10 32.15 -30.97
CA GLU A 532 -2.20 33.04 -31.38
C GLU A 532 -2.91 32.63 -32.68
N ALA A 533 -2.50 31.52 -33.34
CA ALA A 533 -3.06 31.11 -34.63
C ALA A 533 -4.54 30.64 -34.53
N THR A 534 -5.34 30.90 -35.57
CA THR A 534 -6.75 30.48 -35.64
C THR A 534 -6.93 29.14 -36.36
N VAL A 535 -8.13 28.56 -36.28
CA VAL A 535 -8.49 27.35 -37.05
C VAL A 535 -8.41 27.59 -38.56
N GLN A 536 -8.62 28.81 -39.05
CA GLN A 536 -8.51 29.11 -40.48
C GLN A 536 -7.06 29.05 -40.95
N ASP A 537 -6.12 29.62 -40.17
CA ASP A 537 -4.68 29.56 -40.46
C ASP A 537 -4.19 28.10 -40.45
N LEU A 538 -4.71 27.30 -39.50
CA LEU A 538 -4.46 25.86 -39.39
C LEU A 538 -4.98 25.08 -40.62
N LYS A 539 -6.15 25.44 -41.15
CA LYS A 539 -6.71 24.86 -42.38
C LYS A 539 -5.99 25.32 -43.65
N GLU A 540 -5.35 26.49 -43.65
CA GLU A 540 -4.58 26.99 -44.78
C GLU A 540 -3.17 26.37 -44.82
N LEU A 541 -2.47 26.28 -43.68
CA LEU A 541 -1.22 25.51 -43.57
C LEU A 541 -1.39 24.05 -44.00
N LEU A 542 -2.47 23.38 -43.55
CA LEU A 542 -2.80 22.03 -43.99
C LEU A 542 -3.11 21.93 -45.49
N ARG A 543 -3.61 22.99 -46.13
CA ARG A 543 -3.89 23.04 -47.57
C ARG A 543 -2.62 23.29 -48.38
N GLU A 544 -1.65 24.05 -47.86
CA GLU A 544 -0.34 24.23 -48.49
C GLU A 544 0.48 22.92 -48.50
N GLU A 545 0.52 22.18 -47.39
CA GLU A 545 1.25 20.91 -47.30
C GLU A 545 0.54 19.72 -48.00
N LEU A 546 -0.81 19.64 -47.96
CA LEU A 546 -1.55 18.50 -48.55
C LEU A 546 -2.10 18.78 -49.97
N GLY A 547 -2.08 20.04 -50.42
CA GLY A 547 -2.52 20.47 -51.75
C GLY A 547 -4.05 20.47 -51.95
N GLU A 548 -4.48 21.08 -53.07
CA GLU A 548 -5.90 21.34 -53.39
C GLU A 548 -6.79 20.07 -53.50
N SER A 549 -6.21 18.90 -53.74
CA SER A 549 -6.94 17.64 -53.96
C SER A 549 -7.56 17.02 -52.69
N SER A 550 -7.38 17.64 -51.52
CA SER A 550 -7.60 17.05 -50.19
C SER A 550 -8.97 17.34 -49.55
N GLU A 551 -9.88 18.09 -50.21
CA GLU A 551 -11.12 18.59 -49.61
C GLU A 551 -12.08 17.49 -49.07
N GLN A 552 -11.97 16.25 -49.56
CA GLN A 552 -12.73 15.10 -49.01
C GLN A 552 -12.05 14.39 -47.83
N GLN A 553 -10.74 14.55 -47.63
CA GLN A 553 -10.00 13.92 -46.52
C GLN A 553 -10.14 14.71 -45.21
N LEU A 554 -10.43 16.01 -45.29
CA LEU A 554 -10.63 16.93 -44.14
C LEU A 554 -11.96 16.72 -43.38
N LYS A 555 -12.71 15.62 -43.63
CA LYS A 555 -14.07 15.39 -43.10
C LYS A 555 -14.22 14.17 -42.16
N LEU A 556 -13.13 13.60 -41.64
CA LEU A 556 -13.16 12.36 -40.86
C LEU A 556 -12.94 12.59 -39.36
N ILE A 557 -14.03 12.57 -38.57
CA ILE A 557 -14.00 12.98 -37.15
C ILE A 557 -14.99 12.17 -36.28
N PHE A 558 -14.55 11.80 -35.08
CA PHE A 558 -15.29 11.12 -33.99
C PHE A 558 -15.72 9.64 -34.24
N LYS A 559 -15.95 8.80 -33.22
CA LYS A 559 -16.46 9.08 -31.86
C LYS A 559 -15.79 8.29 -30.71
N GLY A 560 -15.43 9.00 -29.64
CA GLY A 560 -15.04 8.45 -28.33
C GLY A 560 -14.36 9.51 -27.44
N ASP A 561 -14.74 9.59 -26.17
CA ASP A 561 -14.24 10.59 -25.19
C ASP A 561 -12.75 10.35 -24.81
N THR A 562 -11.94 11.27 -24.28
CA THR A 562 -12.22 12.48 -23.47
C THR A 562 -11.07 13.52 -23.60
N LEU A 563 -11.26 14.79 -23.21
CA LEU A 563 -10.16 15.76 -23.04
C LEU A 563 -10.50 16.84 -21.98
N GLU A 564 -9.81 16.86 -20.84
CA GLU A 564 -10.08 17.81 -19.73
C GLU A 564 -9.04 18.95 -19.66
N ASP A 565 -9.38 20.03 -20.38
CA ASP A 565 -8.95 21.46 -20.29
C ASP A 565 -7.57 21.84 -19.69
N LEU A 566 -6.71 22.46 -20.52
CA LEU A 566 -5.87 23.60 -20.10
C LEU A 566 -5.76 24.71 -21.17
N ARG A 567 -6.93 25.25 -21.56
CA ARG A 567 -7.19 26.65 -21.93
C ARG A 567 -6.30 27.36 -22.98
N ARG A 568 -6.96 27.60 -24.13
CA ARG A 568 -6.71 28.62 -25.17
C ARG A 568 -5.82 28.20 -26.37
N VAL A 569 -6.51 27.86 -27.45
CA VAL A 569 -6.37 28.61 -28.72
C VAL A 569 -7.68 29.38 -28.88
N LYS A 570 -7.86 30.46 -28.10
CA LYS A 570 -9.11 30.67 -27.34
C LYS A 570 -10.41 30.56 -28.12
N ASP A 571 -10.47 31.14 -29.32
CA ASP A 571 -11.73 31.45 -30.00
C ASP A 571 -12.00 30.49 -31.18
N LEU A 572 -11.67 29.20 -31.03
CA LEU A 572 -11.60 28.14 -32.08
C LEU A 572 -12.76 28.09 -33.11
N GLY A 573 -13.96 28.57 -32.81
CA GLY A 573 -14.99 28.83 -33.84
C GLY A 573 -15.52 27.63 -34.63
N LEU A 574 -15.39 26.41 -34.08
CA LEU A 574 -15.83 25.16 -34.72
C LEU A 574 -17.36 25.09 -34.85
N ALA A 575 -17.84 24.45 -35.92
CA ALA A 575 -19.23 24.02 -36.05
C ALA A 575 -19.51 22.76 -35.19
N GLU A 576 -20.77 22.37 -35.02
CA GLU A 576 -21.17 21.19 -34.22
C GLU A 576 -20.60 19.86 -34.76
N ASP A 577 -20.08 19.87 -35.98
CA ASP A 577 -19.55 18.73 -36.74
C ASP A 577 -18.03 18.80 -37.04
N GLU A 578 -17.25 19.67 -36.37
CA GLU A 578 -15.77 19.70 -36.43
C GLU A 578 -15.06 19.51 -35.07
N PHE A 579 -13.99 18.68 -35.03
CA PHE A 579 -13.13 18.42 -33.86
C PHE A 579 -11.68 18.12 -34.33
N LEU A 580 -10.70 18.11 -33.41
CA LEU A 580 -9.28 17.95 -33.71
C LEU A 580 -8.61 16.93 -32.75
N VAL A 581 -7.57 16.22 -33.20
CA VAL A 581 -6.86 15.17 -32.42
C VAL A 581 -5.40 15.55 -32.24
N VAL A 582 -4.89 15.42 -31.00
CA VAL A 582 -3.47 15.53 -30.66
C VAL A 582 -3.12 14.37 -29.73
N ASP A 583 -2.02 13.66 -30.00
CA ASP A 583 -1.56 12.50 -29.22
C ASP A 583 -0.03 12.57 -29.04
N LYS A 584 0.49 12.00 -27.95
CA LYS A 584 1.86 12.23 -27.46
C LYS A 584 2.66 10.93 -27.38
N ALA A 585 3.57 10.74 -28.33
CA ALA A 585 4.30 9.48 -28.53
C ALA A 585 5.62 9.39 -27.74
N HIS A 586 6.03 8.15 -27.46
CA HIS A 586 7.43 7.76 -27.26
C HIS A 586 7.80 6.68 -28.28
N GLU A 587 9.06 6.66 -28.72
CA GLU A 587 9.52 5.88 -29.88
C GLU A 587 9.92 4.44 -29.53
N VAL A 588 9.81 3.54 -30.52
CA VAL A 588 10.48 2.23 -30.56
C VAL A 588 11.00 2.00 -31.99
N PRO A 589 12.29 1.68 -32.20
CA PRO A 589 12.87 1.52 -33.54
C PRO A 589 12.44 0.21 -34.23
N LYS A 590 12.38 0.23 -35.57
CA LYS A 590 12.11 -0.93 -36.43
C LYS A 590 13.11 -1.06 -37.58
N ALA A 591 13.71 -2.24 -37.70
CA ALA A 591 14.17 -2.90 -38.93
C ALA A 591 14.43 -4.38 -38.58
N GLU A 592 14.31 -5.38 -39.46
CA GLU A 592 14.02 -5.37 -40.90
C GLU A 592 13.25 -6.67 -41.30
N GLU A 593 12.66 -6.71 -42.50
CA GLU A 593 11.83 -7.84 -42.96
C GLU A 593 12.57 -8.79 -43.93
N ALA A 594 12.27 -10.09 -43.88
CA ALA A 594 12.45 -11.01 -45.02
C ALA A 594 11.50 -12.21 -44.94
N SER A 595 10.50 -12.27 -45.84
CA SER A 595 9.52 -13.36 -45.92
C SER A 595 9.92 -14.45 -46.93
N LYS A 596 9.69 -15.74 -46.64
CA LYS A 596 8.68 -16.61 -47.34
C LYS A 596 8.76 -18.12 -47.01
N THR A 597 7.59 -18.75 -47.16
CA THR A 597 7.25 -20.17 -47.48
C THR A 597 8.42 -21.16 -47.72
N GLU A 598 8.36 -22.43 -47.31
CA GLU A 598 7.28 -23.42 -47.58
C GLU A 598 7.11 -24.50 -46.49
N GLU A 599 5.98 -25.19 -46.51
CA GLU A 599 5.75 -26.51 -45.88
C GLU A 599 6.07 -27.60 -46.93
N PRO A 600 6.67 -28.76 -46.58
CA PRO A 600 5.82 -29.95 -46.44
C PRO A 600 6.33 -31.09 -45.51
N ALA A 601 5.37 -31.89 -45.05
CA ALA A 601 5.40 -33.36 -44.89
C ALA A 601 6.47 -34.05 -44.00
N ALA A 602 6.10 -35.25 -43.52
CA ALA A 602 6.97 -36.17 -42.79
C ALA A 602 7.12 -37.49 -43.56
N GLU A 603 8.24 -38.20 -43.40
CA GLU A 603 8.28 -39.68 -43.24
C GLU A 603 9.69 -40.22 -42.88
N ASP A 604 9.69 -41.35 -42.18
CA ASP A 604 10.66 -42.46 -42.11
C ASP A 604 12.21 -42.26 -42.08
N ALA A 605 12.74 -42.43 -40.86
CA ALA A 605 13.49 -43.62 -40.40
C ALA A 605 14.93 -43.97 -40.89
N ALA A 606 15.63 -44.61 -39.93
CA ALA A 606 16.71 -45.62 -40.06
C ALA A 606 18.21 -45.20 -40.16
N GLY A 607 18.96 -45.62 -39.14
CA GLY A 607 20.38 -45.97 -39.17
C GLY A 607 21.40 -44.84 -38.90
N SER A 608 22.66 -45.13 -38.55
CA SER A 608 23.25 -46.33 -37.90
C SER A 608 24.77 -46.11 -37.68
N LYS A 609 25.24 -46.07 -36.42
CA LYS A 609 26.67 -46.25 -36.02
C LYS A 609 27.59 -45.09 -36.45
N ASP A 610 28.68 -44.74 -35.75
CA ASP A 610 29.71 -45.63 -35.20
C ASP A 610 30.12 -45.41 -33.73
N ALA A 611 30.71 -46.48 -33.18
CA ALA A 611 31.46 -46.47 -31.92
C ALA A 611 32.51 -47.59 -31.96
N PRO A 612 33.72 -47.34 -31.42
CA PRO A 612 34.19 -48.24 -30.37
C PRO A 612 35.01 -47.55 -29.25
N ARG A 613 35.36 -48.13 -28.09
CA ARG A 613 34.89 -49.24 -27.21
C ARG A 613 36.13 -49.82 -26.49
N LEU A 614 36.00 -50.15 -25.18
CA LEU A 614 36.83 -51.13 -24.43
C LEU A 614 38.28 -50.68 -24.07
N LEU A 615 39.00 -51.20 -23.05
CA LEU A 615 38.69 -52.16 -21.96
C LEU A 615 39.70 -52.05 -20.78
N GLY A 616 39.29 -52.48 -19.58
CA GLY A 616 40.16 -53.02 -18.50
C GLY A 616 40.86 -51.98 -17.60
N SER A 617 40.75 -51.92 -16.26
CA SER A 617 40.54 -52.86 -15.14
C SER A 617 41.81 -53.41 -14.48
N LEU A 618 41.94 -53.22 -13.15
CA LEU A 618 42.67 -54.10 -12.23
C LEU A 618 42.21 -53.87 -10.78
N LYS A 619 42.47 -54.83 -9.88
CA LYS A 619 42.00 -54.89 -8.48
C LYS A 619 43.19 -55.15 -7.53
N PRO A 620 43.09 -54.82 -6.23
CA PRO A 620 43.13 -55.93 -5.27
C PRO A 620 42.27 -55.76 -3.98
N ARG A 621 41.90 -56.93 -3.42
CA ARG A 621 41.67 -57.30 -1.99
C ARG A 621 41.54 -56.13 -0.98
N GLY A 622 40.45 -55.96 -0.23
CA GLY A 622 39.62 -56.99 0.42
C GLY A 622 39.90 -57.06 1.93
N GLY A 623 38.95 -56.61 2.75
CA GLY A 623 38.93 -56.77 4.21
C GLY A 623 37.49 -56.89 4.69
N ARG A 624 37.21 -57.79 5.64
CA ARG A 624 35.89 -57.90 6.29
C ARG A 624 35.88 -57.07 7.57
N GLY A 625 34.91 -56.17 7.70
CA GLY A 625 34.55 -55.51 8.94
C GLY A 625 33.03 -55.29 8.95
N GLU A 626 32.37 -55.67 10.04
CA GLU A 626 30.93 -55.52 10.20
C GLU A 626 30.59 -54.07 10.57
N ALA A 627 30.47 -53.21 9.56
CA ALA A 627 29.83 -51.92 9.71
C ALA A 627 28.31 -52.13 9.81
N LYS A 628 27.70 -51.72 10.92
CA LYS A 628 26.24 -51.74 11.10
C LYS A 628 25.56 -50.85 10.06
N ASP A 629 24.39 -51.26 9.57
CA ASP A 629 23.48 -50.41 8.80
C ASP A 629 23.00 -49.23 9.67
N VAL A 630 23.76 -48.15 9.69
CA VAL A 630 23.23 -46.83 10.06
C VAL A 630 22.52 -46.29 8.82
N LYS A 631 21.26 -46.72 8.62
CA LYS A 631 20.33 -45.95 7.82
C LYS A 631 20.22 -44.57 8.47
N ALA A 632 20.82 -43.56 7.85
CA ALA A 632 20.52 -42.17 8.19
C ALA A 632 19.01 -41.98 8.01
N GLN A 633 18.28 -41.72 9.11
CA GLN A 633 16.87 -41.42 9.03
C GLN A 633 16.73 -40.10 8.27
N ARG A 634 16.02 -40.12 7.13
CA ARG A 634 15.55 -38.89 6.51
C ARG A 634 14.59 -38.22 7.50
N PRO A 635 14.61 -36.89 7.64
CA PRO A 635 13.66 -36.21 8.51
C PRO A 635 12.23 -36.41 7.98
N SER A 636 11.32 -36.83 8.86
CA SER A 636 9.91 -37.07 8.53
C SER A 636 9.13 -35.79 8.24
N THR A 637 9.66 -34.63 8.65
CA THR A 637 8.88 -33.42 8.90
C THR A 637 9.45 -32.22 8.15
N LEU A 638 8.59 -31.56 7.38
CA LEU A 638 8.84 -30.31 6.64
C LEU A 638 8.18 -29.14 7.39
N PHE A 639 8.92 -28.07 7.67
CA PHE A 639 8.38 -26.85 8.25
C PHE A 639 8.09 -25.80 7.17
N MET A 640 6.96 -25.09 7.24
CA MET A 640 6.59 -24.02 6.31
C MET A 640 6.66 -22.64 6.97
N CYS A 641 7.43 -21.73 6.36
CA CYS A 641 7.45 -20.30 6.68
C CYS A 641 6.24 -19.56 6.09
N ALA A 642 5.88 -18.42 6.69
CA ALA A 642 4.77 -17.57 6.25
C ALA A 642 4.94 -17.03 4.81
N PRO A 643 3.87 -17.06 3.99
CA PRO A 643 3.73 -16.14 2.86
C PRO A 643 3.72 -14.67 3.31
N VAL A 644 3.84 -13.75 2.36
CA VAL A 644 3.66 -12.30 2.62
C VAL A 644 2.17 -12.01 2.83
N GLY A 645 1.85 -11.05 3.71
CA GLY A 645 0.45 -10.65 4.00
C GLY A 645 -0.26 -11.47 5.08
N LEU A 646 0.28 -12.63 5.46
CA LEU A 646 -0.27 -13.51 6.51
C LEU A 646 0.16 -13.16 7.95
N CYS A 647 0.90 -12.06 8.11
CA CYS A 647 1.27 -11.48 9.40
C CYS A 647 1.38 -9.95 9.25
N ASP A 648 0.31 -9.25 9.60
CA ASP A 648 0.28 -7.78 9.69
C ASP A 648 0.93 -7.27 10.99
N GLY A 649 0.96 -5.95 11.18
CA GLY A 649 1.56 -5.34 12.36
C GLY A 649 0.84 -5.70 13.67
N ALA A 650 -0.49 -5.84 13.67
CA ALA A 650 -1.28 -6.13 14.86
C ALA A 650 -1.16 -7.61 15.28
N GLN A 651 -1.15 -8.52 14.31
CA GLN A 651 -0.84 -9.93 14.53
C GLN A 651 0.60 -10.10 15.07
N LEU A 652 1.56 -9.34 14.54
CA LEU A 652 2.94 -9.38 15.02
C LEU A 652 3.10 -8.81 16.44
N GLU A 653 2.38 -7.74 16.78
CA GLU A 653 2.34 -7.20 18.14
C GLU A 653 1.71 -8.18 19.12
N ALA A 654 0.57 -8.80 18.80
CA ALA A 654 -0.06 -9.84 19.61
C ALA A 654 0.85 -11.07 19.81
N MET A 655 1.59 -11.48 18.78
CA MET A 655 2.63 -12.51 18.91
C MET A 655 3.80 -12.07 19.80
N SER A 656 4.12 -10.77 19.86
CA SER A 656 5.21 -10.23 20.69
C SER A 656 4.91 -10.23 22.20
N GLU A 657 3.63 -10.25 22.58
CA GLU A 657 3.21 -10.46 23.98
C GLU A 657 3.41 -11.91 24.43
N GLN A 658 3.19 -12.86 23.53
CA GLN A 658 3.23 -14.30 23.82
C GLN A 658 4.62 -14.92 23.66
N LEU A 659 5.40 -14.44 22.69
CA LEU A 659 6.68 -15.06 22.27
C LEU A 659 7.83 -14.05 22.40
N PRO A 660 8.70 -14.19 23.42
CA PRO A 660 9.85 -13.29 23.62
C PRO A 660 10.78 -13.18 22.41
N ALA A 661 10.93 -14.25 21.62
CA ALA A 661 11.70 -14.26 20.37
C ALA A 661 11.16 -13.28 19.31
N VAL A 662 9.84 -13.08 19.22
CA VAL A 662 9.23 -12.07 18.33
C VAL A 662 9.65 -10.68 18.78
N LYS A 663 9.59 -10.41 20.09
CA LYS A 663 9.98 -9.11 20.66
C LYS A 663 11.46 -8.80 20.43
N GLU A 664 12.34 -9.79 20.57
CA GLU A 664 13.77 -9.66 20.25
C GLU A 664 13.98 -9.40 18.75
N LEU A 665 13.33 -10.16 17.87
CA LEU A 665 13.47 -10.00 16.41
C LEU A 665 12.86 -8.67 15.90
N VAL A 666 11.77 -8.18 16.49
CA VAL A 666 11.21 -6.84 16.23
C VAL A 666 12.18 -5.76 16.69
N GLN A 667 12.80 -5.89 17.87
CA GLN A 667 13.82 -4.95 18.34
C GLN A 667 15.09 -4.99 17.47
N LYS A 668 15.47 -6.18 16.99
CA LYS A 668 16.57 -6.36 16.02
C LYS A 668 16.23 -5.68 14.69
N ALA A 669 15.03 -5.88 14.14
CA ALA A 669 14.58 -5.20 12.93
C ALA A 669 14.62 -3.66 13.08
N LYS A 670 14.08 -3.13 14.20
CA LYS A 670 14.13 -1.68 14.52
C LYS A 670 15.56 -1.12 14.70
N SER A 671 16.59 -1.95 14.87
CA SER A 671 18.01 -1.53 14.93
C SER A 671 18.83 -1.84 13.67
N VAL A 672 18.25 -2.54 12.69
CA VAL A 672 18.93 -3.10 11.51
C VAL A 672 18.36 -2.58 10.19
N CYS A 673 17.08 -2.17 10.20
CA CYS A 673 16.29 -1.78 9.05
C CYS A 673 15.82 -0.33 9.22
N ASP A 674 16.35 0.58 8.40
CA ASP A 674 15.95 1.99 8.42
C ASP A 674 14.45 2.14 8.13
N CYS A 675 13.75 2.84 9.02
CA CYS A 675 12.30 3.04 8.97
C CYS A 675 11.48 1.74 8.83
N TYR A 676 11.80 0.69 9.61
CA TYR A 676 10.92 -0.47 9.75
C TYR A 676 9.64 -0.11 10.53
N GLU A 677 8.50 -0.19 9.84
CA GLU A 677 7.16 0.02 10.39
C GLU A 677 6.29 -1.24 10.14
N PRO A 678 5.74 -1.89 11.18
CA PRO A 678 5.03 -3.17 11.01
C PRO A 678 3.76 -3.11 10.14
N THR A 679 3.19 -1.92 9.88
CA THR A 679 2.00 -1.77 9.03
C THR A 679 2.31 -1.73 7.52
N THR A 680 3.59 -1.62 7.13
CA THR A 680 4.01 -1.51 5.71
C THR A 680 5.08 -2.51 5.30
N CYS A 681 5.85 -3.05 6.25
CA CYS A 681 6.99 -3.93 5.98
C CYS A 681 6.60 -5.42 6.03
N PHE A 682 5.74 -5.84 5.09
CA PHE A 682 5.13 -7.17 5.05
C PHE A 682 6.14 -8.33 4.91
N CYS A 683 7.22 -8.16 4.15
CA CYS A 683 8.29 -9.15 4.02
C CYS A 683 9.08 -9.29 5.32
N VAL A 684 9.37 -8.18 6.01
CA VAL A 684 10.03 -8.19 7.32
C VAL A 684 9.14 -8.89 8.36
N ASN A 685 7.84 -8.58 8.42
CA ASN A 685 6.91 -9.24 9.35
C ASN A 685 6.86 -10.76 9.11
N ALA A 686 6.65 -11.19 7.86
CA ALA A 686 6.61 -12.61 7.49
C ALA A 686 7.93 -13.32 7.84
N ALA A 687 9.07 -12.64 7.71
CA ALA A 687 10.37 -13.18 8.12
C ALA A 687 10.49 -13.33 9.65
N ILE A 688 10.13 -12.29 10.43
CA ILE A 688 10.15 -12.31 11.90
C ILE A 688 9.23 -13.42 12.43
N ALA A 689 7.97 -13.46 11.98
CA ALA A 689 6.97 -14.41 12.45
C ALA A 689 7.38 -15.85 12.16
N SER A 690 7.97 -16.11 10.97
CA SER A 690 8.52 -17.41 10.60
C SER A 690 9.71 -17.82 11.47
N LEU A 691 10.67 -16.91 11.70
CA LEU A 691 11.84 -17.19 12.55
C LEU A 691 11.45 -17.48 14.00
N ALA A 692 10.51 -16.71 14.56
CA ALA A 692 10.00 -16.94 15.90
C ALA A 692 9.19 -18.24 16.02
N ALA A 693 8.39 -18.60 15.00
CA ALA A 693 7.69 -19.87 14.96
C ALA A 693 8.65 -21.08 14.88
N ILE A 694 9.76 -20.96 14.13
CA ILE A 694 10.82 -21.96 14.08
C ILE A 694 11.54 -22.07 15.43
N ALA A 695 11.82 -20.94 16.10
CA ALA A 695 12.40 -20.94 17.44
C ALA A 695 11.48 -21.65 18.45
N LYS A 696 10.19 -21.28 18.48
CA LYS A 696 9.18 -21.94 19.32
C LYS A 696 9.11 -23.45 19.04
N PHE A 697 9.10 -23.87 17.77
CA PHE A 697 9.04 -25.29 17.42
C PHE A 697 10.29 -26.07 17.90
N ARG A 698 11.47 -25.45 17.87
CA ARG A 698 12.72 -26.03 18.41
C ARG A 698 12.62 -26.22 19.93
N ASP A 699 12.13 -25.20 20.64
CA ASP A 699 11.96 -25.25 22.10
C ASP A 699 10.92 -26.29 22.53
N ASP A 700 9.72 -26.25 21.94
CA ASP A 700 8.59 -27.13 22.26
C ASP A 700 8.92 -28.62 22.02
N MET A 701 9.78 -28.94 21.04
CA MET A 701 10.08 -30.33 20.63
C MET A 701 11.34 -30.95 21.24
N HIS A 702 12.25 -30.14 21.80
CA HIS A 702 13.59 -30.58 22.23
C HIS A 702 14.41 -31.33 21.14
N GLN A 703 14.06 -31.18 19.86
CA GLN A 703 14.76 -31.81 18.74
C GLN A 703 15.95 -30.97 18.28
N ALA A 704 17.01 -31.65 17.82
CA ALA A 704 18.17 -30.97 17.27
C ALA A 704 17.81 -30.23 15.97
N ALA A 705 18.12 -28.93 15.90
CA ALA A 705 17.79 -28.08 14.76
C ALA A 705 18.37 -28.55 13.41
N SER A 706 19.33 -29.47 13.43
CA SER A 706 19.95 -30.13 12.28
C SER A 706 19.03 -31.07 11.49
N GLU A 707 17.85 -31.43 12.00
CA GLU A 707 16.94 -32.36 11.33
C GLU A 707 15.79 -31.66 10.57
N LEU A 708 15.47 -30.40 10.89
CA LEU A 708 14.31 -29.73 10.29
C LEU A 708 14.60 -29.25 8.87
N SER A 709 13.88 -29.78 7.89
CA SER A 709 13.87 -29.24 6.51
C SER A 709 12.77 -28.18 6.38
N ILE A 710 13.02 -27.14 5.58
CA ILE A 710 12.19 -25.92 5.60
C ILE A 710 11.75 -25.54 4.18
N PHE A 711 10.47 -25.19 4.02
CA PHE A 711 9.87 -24.63 2.83
C PHE A 711 9.58 -23.14 3.06
N GLY A 712 10.10 -22.28 2.19
CA GLY A 712 9.91 -20.83 2.28
C GLY A 712 8.88 -20.32 1.27
N CYS A 713 7.76 -19.80 1.76
CA CYS A 713 6.73 -19.21 0.92
C CYS A 713 6.95 -17.70 0.76
N GLY A 714 6.94 -17.20 -0.48
CA GLY A 714 7.19 -15.78 -0.79
C GLY A 714 8.58 -15.26 -0.37
N PRO A 715 8.87 -13.96 -0.58
CA PRO A 715 10.16 -13.36 -0.23
C PRO A 715 10.44 -13.37 1.29
N GLY A 716 9.47 -13.00 2.14
CA GLY A 716 9.67 -13.02 3.60
C GLY A 716 9.94 -14.43 4.15
N GLY A 717 9.10 -15.41 3.78
CA GLY A 717 9.24 -16.78 4.25
C GLY A 717 10.48 -17.50 3.74
N ILE A 718 10.95 -17.23 2.50
CA ILE A 718 12.19 -17.85 2.00
C ILE A 718 13.44 -17.25 2.65
N LEU A 719 13.46 -15.95 2.95
CA LEU A 719 14.57 -15.34 3.69
C LEU A 719 14.66 -15.92 5.11
N ALA A 720 13.52 -16.09 5.80
CA ALA A 720 13.48 -16.79 7.09
C ALA A 720 13.94 -18.25 7.00
N ALA A 721 13.57 -18.99 5.94
CA ALA A 721 14.03 -20.36 5.75
C ALA A 721 15.55 -20.46 5.54
N LEU A 722 16.13 -19.55 4.74
CA LEU A 722 17.57 -19.47 4.50
C LEU A 722 18.33 -19.06 5.77
N CYS A 723 17.80 -18.11 6.54
CA CYS A 723 18.36 -17.70 7.82
C CYS A 723 18.30 -18.85 8.86
N ALA A 724 17.15 -19.50 9.01
CA ALA A 724 16.95 -20.62 9.93
C ALA A 724 17.80 -21.87 9.60
N THR A 725 18.27 -22.01 8.34
CA THR A 725 19.19 -23.05 7.88
C THR A 725 20.66 -22.61 7.82
N GLY A 726 20.99 -21.40 8.27
CA GLY A 726 22.35 -20.89 8.44
C GLY A 726 23.00 -20.28 7.19
N VAL A 727 22.24 -20.10 6.11
CA VAL A 727 22.74 -19.46 4.87
C VAL A 727 23.10 -18.00 5.11
N MET A 728 22.42 -17.32 6.03
CA MET A 728 22.64 -15.93 6.42
C MET A 728 22.29 -15.75 7.90
N VAL A 729 22.72 -14.65 8.52
CA VAL A 729 22.31 -14.27 9.89
C VAL A 729 21.05 -13.39 9.90
N ASP A 730 20.39 -13.27 11.05
CA ASP A 730 19.15 -12.50 11.22
C ASP A 730 19.30 -11.06 10.68
N GLU A 731 20.44 -10.41 10.94
CA GLU A 731 20.70 -9.03 10.55
C GLU A 731 20.96 -8.88 9.04
N GLN A 732 21.16 -9.97 8.29
CA GLN A 732 21.12 -10.00 6.83
C GLN A 732 19.70 -10.30 6.35
N CYS A 733 19.04 -11.30 6.93
CA CYS A 733 17.66 -11.69 6.62
C CYS A 733 16.70 -10.49 6.68
N LEU A 734 16.73 -9.75 7.78
CA LEU A 734 15.87 -8.59 8.01
C LEU A 734 16.21 -7.42 7.06
N ARG A 735 17.50 -7.18 6.76
CA ARG A 735 17.91 -6.16 5.78
C ARG A 735 17.46 -6.50 4.36
N ILE A 736 17.62 -7.75 3.93
CA ILE A 736 17.16 -8.20 2.61
C ILE A 736 15.63 -8.14 2.55
N ALA A 737 14.91 -8.53 3.61
CA ALA A 737 13.46 -8.43 3.67
C ALA A 737 12.96 -6.98 3.57
N LYS A 738 13.59 -6.04 4.28
CA LYS A 738 13.28 -4.60 4.17
C LYS A 738 13.55 -4.04 2.77
N LEU A 739 14.64 -4.46 2.13
CA LEU A 739 14.94 -4.07 0.75
C LEU A 739 13.95 -4.66 -0.28
N ALA A 740 13.31 -5.80 0.03
CA ALA A 740 12.16 -6.28 -0.74
C ALA A 740 10.92 -5.39 -0.52
N ASP A 741 10.58 -5.06 0.73
CA ASP A 741 9.46 -4.17 1.04
C ASP A 741 9.61 -2.77 0.43
N ASP A 742 10.82 -2.19 0.44
CA ASP A 742 11.12 -0.91 -0.18
C ASP A 742 11.01 -0.99 -1.73
N ALA A 743 11.44 -2.09 -2.33
CA ALA A 743 11.33 -2.32 -3.77
C ALA A 743 9.87 -2.54 -4.22
N LEU A 744 9.06 -3.27 -3.43
CA LEU A 744 7.62 -3.44 -3.63
C LEU A 744 6.90 -2.08 -3.50
N SER A 745 7.17 -1.33 -2.43
CA SER A 745 6.57 -0.02 -2.17
C SER A 745 6.82 0.95 -3.32
N ALA A 746 8.08 1.06 -3.77
CA ALA A 746 8.48 1.91 -4.89
C ALA A 746 7.78 1.57 -6.23
N GLN A 747 7.28 0.34 -6.40
CA GLN A 747 6.61 -0.11 -7.63
C GLN A 747 5.11 0.22 -7.66
N THR A 748 4.51 0.57 -6.52
CA THR A 748 3.07 0.92 -6.43
C THR A 748 2.75 2.36 -6.84
N GLY A 749 3.77 3.24 -6.91
CA GLY A 749 3.64 4.70 -7.06
C GLY A 749 3.16 5.24 -8.42
N GLY A 750 2.05 4.72 -8.96
CA GLY A 750 1.40 5.30 -10.14
C GLY A 750 0.45 4.39 -10.92
N LYS A 751 0.40 3.08 -10.62
CA LYS A 751 -0.52 2.13 -11.29
C LYS A 751 -1.27 1.30 -10.24
N LYS A 752 -2.60 1.33 -10.29
CA LYS A 752 -3.44 0.52 -9.40
C LYS A 752 -3.32 -0.97 -9.70
N GLN A 753 -3.16 -1.75 -8.64
CA GLN A 753 -2.96 -3.20 -8.66
C GLN A 753 -4.00 -3.86 -7.74
N ARG A 754 -4.21 -5.17 -7.90
CA ARG A 754 -5.10 -5.94 -7.04
C ARG A 754 -4.69 -7.42 -7.00
N THR A 755 -4.88 -8.05 -5.85
CA THR A 755 -4.64 -9.48 -5.63
C THR A 755 -5.91 -10.12 -5.06
N ILE A 756 -6.30 -11.27 -5.62
CA ILE A 756 -7.49 -12.02 -5.23
C ILE A 756 -7.16 -13.51 -5.06
N HIS A 757 -7.85 -14.16 -4.12
CA HIS A 757 -7.82 -15.61 -3.93
C HIS A 757 -9.05 -16.21 -4.60
N ILE A 758 -8.87 -17.31 -5.34
CA ILE A 758 -9.96 -18.04 -5.99
C ILE A 758 -9.91 -19.52 -5.62
N CYS A 759 -11.05 -20.03 -5.15
CA CYS A 759 -11.26 -21.44 -4.84
C CYS A 759 -12.40 -22.02 -5.69
N GLY A 760 -12.27 -23.29 -6.08
CA GLY A 760 -13.33 -24.06 -6.76
C GLY A 760 -13.20 -24.18 -8.29
N LEU A 761 -12.20 -23.53 -8.91
CA LEU A 761 -11.85 -23.71 -10.32
C LEU A 761 -10.48 -24.37 -10.45
N GLY A 762 -10.33 -25.26 -11.44
CA GLY A 762 -9.04 -25.91 -11.74
C GLY A 762 -8.08 -25.02 -12.53
N VAL A 763 -6.78 -25.38 -12.50
CA VAL A 763 -5.68 -24.59 -13.08
C VAL A 763 -5.87 -24.18 -14.55
N GLU A 764 -6.44 -25.06 -15.39
CA GLU A 764 -6.69 -24.77 -16.81
C GLU A 764 -7.72 -23.65 -16.99
N SER A 765 -8.83 -23.72 -16.23
CA SER A 765 -9.87 -22.69 -16.22
C SER A 765 -9.34 -21.35 -15.72
N VAL A 766 -8.61 -21.35 -14.61
CA VAL A 766 -7.99 -20.12 -14.05
C VAL A 766 -6.97 -19.51 -15.01
N SER A 767 -6.18 -20.34 -15.69
CA SER A 767 -5.20 -19.88 -16.70
C SER A 767 -5.89 -19.24 -17.91
N ALA A 768 -6.95 -19.85 -18.43
CA ALA A 768 -7.75 -19.30 -19.53
C ALA A 768 -8.45 -17.99 -19.15
N LEU A 769 -8.97 -17.90 -17.92
CA LEU A 769 -9.57 -16.68 -17.37
C LEU A 769 -8.53 -15.55 -17.25
N CYS A 770 -7.30 -15.84 -16.78
CA CYS A 770 -6.21 -14.88 -16.72
C CYS A 770 -5.84 -14.32 -18.11
N GLN A 771 -5.69 -15.20 -19.10
CA GLN A 771 -5.40 -14.81 -20.50
C GLN A 771 -6.54 -13.94 -21.08
N THR A 772 -7.80 -14.31 -20.82
CA THR A 772 -8.98 -13.55 -21.28
C THR A 772 -9.10 -12.18 -20.59
N ALA A 773 -8.68 -12.07 -19.32
CA ALA A 773 -8.71 -10.81 -18.58
C ALA A 773 -7.61 -9.82 -19.02
N ALA A 774 -6.40 -10.33 -19.33
CA ALA A 774 -5.25 -9.55 -19.75
C ALA A 774 -5.31 -9.07 -21.21
N THR A 775 -5.83 -9.88 -22.13
CA THR A 775 -5.85 -9.60 -23.59
C THR A 775 -6.75 -8.44 -24.04
N LYS A 776 -7.39 -7.72 -23.11
CA LYS A 776 -8.39 -6.68 -23.42
C LYS A 776 -7.80 -5.27 -23.66
N LYS A 777 -6.54 -5.03 -23.30
CA LYS A 777 -5.81 -3.76 -23.49
C LYS A 777 -4.30 -3.98 -23.34
N ASP A 778 -3.49 -3.30 -24.15
CA ASP A 778 -2.03 -3.36 -24.01
C ASP A 778 -1.56 -2.87 -22.63
N GLY A 779 -0.65 -3.63 -22.01
CA GLY A 779 -0.09 -3.34 -20.70
C GLY A 779 -0.93 -3.79 -19.49
N ASP A 780 -2.09 -4.43 -19.70
CA ASP A 780 -2.78 -5.15 -18.61
C ASP A 780 -2.08 -6.46 -18.27
N VAL A 781 -2.10 -6.81 -16.98
CA VAL A 781 -1.53 -8.06 -16.45
C VAL A 781 -2.56 -8.74 -15.58
N CYS A 782 -2.78 -10.03 -15.80
CA CYS A 782 -3.52 -10.92 -14.93
C CYS A 782 -2.86 -12.29 -14.99
N ALA A 783 -2.34 -12.78 -13.87
CA ALA A 783 -1.62 -14.06 -13.80
C ALA A 783 -1.84 -14.74 -12.45
N ILE A 784 -1.73 -16.07 -12.43
CA ILE A 784 -1.61 -16.83 -11.17
C ILE A 784 -0.28 -16.44 -10.52
N SER A 785 -0.32 -15.84 -9.34
CA SER A 785 0.85 -15.57 -8.51
C SER A 785 1.14 -16.72 -7.54
N GLU A 786 0.14 -17.50 -7.12
CA GLU A 786 0.34 -18.62 -6.19
C GLU A 786 -0.53 -19.83 -6.54
N TYR A 787 0.10 -21.00 -6.53
CA TYR A 787 -0.50 -22.32 -6.70
C TYR A 787 -0.64 -22.95 -5.31
N ILE A 788 -1.75 -22.65 -4.62
CA ILE A 788 -2.00 -23.12 -3.25
C ILE A 788 -2.36 -24.60 -3.25
N ASP A 789 -3.35 -24.98 -4.07
CA ASP A 789 -3.81 -26.35 -4.24
C ASP A 789 -4.44 -26.51 -5.64
N ARG A 790 -4.81 -27.74 -6.02
CA ARG A 790 -5.31 -28.14 -7.35
C ARG A 790 -6.51 -27.32 -7.84
N ASN A 791 -7.31 -26.82 -6.91
CA ASN A 791 -8.50 -25.98 -7.14
C ASN A 791 -8.44 -24.64 -6.37
N SER A 792 -7.25 -24.19 -5.92
CA SER A 792 -7.08 -22.98 -5.11
C SER A 792 -5.84 -22.18 -5.54
N PHE A 793 -6.04 -20.93 -5.93
CA PHE A 793 -5.02 -20.09 -6.56
C PHE A 793 -5.10 -18.64 -6.07
N VAL A 794 -3.97 -17.96 -5.98
CA VAL A 794 -3.93 -16.49 -5.89
C VAL A 794 -3.64 -15.93 -7.28
N VAL A 795 -4.39 -14.90 -7.66
CA VAL A 795 -4.30 -14.23 -8.96
C VAL A 795 -4.01 -12.75 -8.71
N ALA A 796 -2.97 -12.25 -9.37
CA ALA A 796 -2.41 -10.92 -9.17
C ALA A 796 -2.27 -10.17 -10.50
N GLY A 797 -2.45 -8.84 -10.48
CA GLY A 797 -2.45 -8.08 -11.72
C GLY A 797 -2.81 -6.60 -11.59
N THR A 798 -3.03 -5.97 -12.75
CA THR A 798 -3.59 -4.60 -12.83
C THR A 798 -5.02 -4.64 -12.31
N GLU A 799 -5.43 -3.62 -11.53
CA GLU A 799 -6.76 -3.56 -10.91
C GLU A 799 -7.88 -3.84 -11.93
N GLN A 800 -7.80 -3.23 -13.11
CA GLN A 800 -8.79 -3.39 -14.18
C GLN A 800 -8.85 -4.81 -14.75
N ALA A 801 -7.71 -5.49 -14.93
CA ALA A 801 -7.70 -6.87 -15.41
C ALA A 801 -8.22 -7.83 -14.35
N ILE A 802 -7.87 -7.62 -13.07
CA ILE A 802 -8.33 -8.45 -11.96
C ILE A 802 -9.84 -8.29 -11.72
N CYS A 803 -10.40 -7.08 -11.84
CA CYS A 803 -11.86 -6.88 -11.81
C CYS A 803 -12.57 -7.59 -12.98
N ARG A 804 -11.95 -7.70 -14.17
CA ARG A 804 -12.49 -8.50 -15.28
C ARG A 804 -12.38 -10.00 -15.00
N PHE A 805 -11.26 -10.47 -14.46
CA PHE A 805 -11.09 -11.86 -14.05
C PHE A 805 -12.18 -12.26 -13.04
N GLU A 806 -12.43 -11.42 -12.03
CA GLU A 806 -13.48 -11.65 -11.03
C GLU A 806 -14.87 -11.79 -11.67
N GLN A 807 -15.21 -10.91 -12.62
CA GLN A 807 -16.47 -11.00 -13.37
C GLN A 807 -16.57 -12.28 -14.21
N LEU A 808 -15.49 -12.66 -14.90
CA LEU A 808 -15.45 -13.87 -15.73
C LEU A 808 -15.48 -15.15 -14.88
N ALA A 809 -14.84 -15.16 -13.71
CA ALA A 809 -14.89 -16.26 -12.75
C ALA A 809 -16.31 -16.42 -12.17
N LYS A 810 -16.93 -15.33 -11.70
CA LYS A 810 -18.31 -15.32 -11.19
C LYS A 810 -19.35 -15.70 -12.27
N ALA A 811 -19.03 -15.52 -13.55
CA ALA A 811 -19.86 -15.95 -14.68
C ALA A 811 -19.50 -17.35 -15.24
N SER A 812 -18.48 -18.03 -14.70
CA SER A 812 -18.05 -19.35 -15.18
C SER A 812 -18.98 -20.47 -14.69
N PRO A 813 -19.18 -21.56 -15.47
CA PRO A 813 -20.00 -22.70 -15.08
C PRO A 813 -19.30 -23.58 -14.04
N GLY A 814 -19.27 -23.14 -12.79
CA GLY A 814 -18.75 -23.87 -11.63
C GLY A 814 -18.95 -23.07 -10.34
N HIS A 815 -19.10 -23.75 -9.21
CA HIS A 815 -19.13 -23.06 -7.90
C HIS A 815 -17.71 -22.59 -7.58
N CYS A 816 -17.48 -21.28 -7.62
CA CYS A 816 -16.23 -20.68 -7.20
C CYS A 816 -16.46 -19.57 -6.16
N THR A 817 -15.49 -19.43 -5.26
CA THR A 817 -15.41 -18.32 -4.29
C THR A 817 -14.25 -17.43 -4.71
N VAL A 818 -14.47 -16.11 -4.75
CA VAL A 818 -13.41 -15.11 -5.02
C VAL A 818 -13.36 -14.14 -3.85
N VAL A 819 -12.20 -14.04 -3.21
CA VAL A 819 -11.93 -13.20 -2.04
C VAL A 819 -10.87 -12.16 -2.41
N ALA A 820 -11.01 -10.92 -1.94
CA ALA A 820 -9.97 -9.90 -2.10
C ALA A 820 -8.87 -10.09 -1.06
N VAL A 821 -7.61 -10.19 -1.49
CA VAL A 821 -6.44 -10.41 -0.61
C VAL A 821 -5.69 -9.10 -0.35
N GLY A 822 -5.64 -8.19 -1.34
CA GLY A 822 -5.00 -6.89 -1.15
C GLY A 822 -4.89 -6.02 -2.39
N SER A 823 -4.38 -4.79 -2.19
CA SER A 823 -4.08 -3.80 -3.23
C SER A 823 -2.63 -3.87 -3.76
N THR A 824 -1.72 -4.51 -3.01
CA THR A 824 -0.37 -4.85 -3.46
C THR A 824 -0.38 -6.14 -4.28
N THR A 825 0.51 -6.25 -5.27
CA THR A 825 0.77 -7.51 -5.99
C THR A 825 2.21 -7.96 -5.79
N TRP A 826 2.41 -9.27 -5.80
CA TRP A 826 3.72 -9.93 -5.72
C TRP A 826 3.70 -11.19 -6.60
N CYS A 827 4.88 -11.76 -6.84
CA CYS A 827 5.05 -12.99 -7.61
C CYS A 827 4.45 -12.94 -9.03
N CYS A 828 4.55 -11.77 -9.68
CA CYS A 828 4.05 -11.53 -11.04
C CYS A 828 4.92 -10.53 -11.82
N SER A 829 4.70 -10.41 -13.14
CA SER A 829 5.52 -9.56 -14.03
C SER A 829 5.50 -8.06 -13.73
N LEU A 830 4.48 -7.56 -13.01
CA LEU A 830 4.44 -6.15 -12.57
C LEU A 830 5.60 -5.78 -11.62
N MET A 831 6.22 -6.77 -10.98
CA MET A 831 7.35 -6.58 -10.05
C MET A 831 8.73 -6.59 -10.71
N GLN A 832 8.83 -6.62 -12.05
CA GLN A 832 10.12 -6.72 -12.75
C GLN A 832 11.12 -5.62 -12.33
N THR A 833 10.70 -4.36 -12.29
CA THR A 833 11.57 -3.23 -11.88
C THR A 833 11.93 -3.26 -10.39
N ALA A 834 11.08 -3.86 -9.55
CA ALA A 834 11.38 -4.10 -8.14
C ALA A 834 12.43 -5.21 -7.98
N GLN A 835 12.27 -6.31 -8.72
CA GLN A 835 13.21 -7.43 -8.78
C GLN A 835 14.58 -6.98 -9.28
N GLU A 836 14.65 -6.10 -10.28
CA GLU A 836 15.92 -5.56 -10.79
C GLU A 836 16.71 -4.76 -9.73
N LYS A 837 16.03 -3.91 -8.96
CA LYS A 837 16.63 -3.21 -7.80
C LYS A 837 17.06 -4.19 -6.71
N PHE A 838 16.20 -5.16 -6.39
CA PHE A 838 16.46 -6.20 -5.39
C PHE A 838 17.65 -7.11 -5.77
N ASN A 839 17.83 -7.40 -7.06
CA ASN A 839 18.94 -8.22 -7.57
C ASN A 839 20.31 -7.62 -7.25
N ALA A 840 20.45 -6.29 -7.35
CA ALA A 840 21.70 -5.61 -7.00
C ALA A 840 22.02 -5.71 -5.50
N ALA A 841 20.99 -5.63 -4.63
CA ALA A 841 21.15 -5.85 -3.20
C ALA A 841 21.53 -7.30 -2.86
N LEU A 842 20.93 -8.27 -3.54
CA LEU A 842 21.25 -9.70 -3.38
C LEU A 842 22.71 -10.01 -3.75
N ASP A 843 23.23 -9.46 -4.84
CA ASP A 843 24.62 -9.67 -5.25
C ASP A 843 25.65 -9.22 -4.20
N LEU A 844 25.37 -8.14 -3.48
CA LEU A 844 26.22 -7.64 -2.40
C LEU A 844 26.28 -8.57 -1.18
N GLN A 845 25.29 -9.46 -1.00
CA GLN A 845 25.21 -10.39 0.14
C GLN A 845 25.90 -11.73 -0.12
N LEU A 846 26.07 -12.13 -1.39
CA LEU A 846 26.68 -13.42 -1.77
C LEU A 846 28.02 -13.73 -1.07
N PRO A 847 28.99 -12.78 -0.89
CA PRO A 847 30.26 -13.08 -0.22
C PRO A 847 30.13 -13.46 1.25
N ALA A 848 28.98 -13.21 1.87
CA ALA A 848 28.68 -13.51 3.26
C ALA A 848 27.58 -14.58 3.42
N MET A 849 27.18 -15.27 2.33
CA MET A 849 26.26 -16.41 2.40
C MET A 849 27.01 -17.73 2.61
N ASN A 850 26.50 -18.59 3.49
CA ASN A 850 27.00 -19.96 3.70
C ASN A 850 26.13 -20.97 2.94
N SER A 851 26.65 -22.17 2.68
CA SER A 851 25.81 -23.30 2.27
C SER A 851 24.78 -23.66 3.36
N PRO A 852 23.55 -24.05 3.00
CA PRO A 852 22.53 -24.43 3.98
C PRO A 852 22.95 -25.68 4.76
N THR A 853 22.50 -25.75 6.02
CA THR A 853 22.80 -26.88 6.93
C THR A 853 21.75 -28.00 6.90
N THR A 854 20.51 -27.68 6.51
CA THR A 854 19.41 -28.65 6.27
C THR A 854 18.83 -28.48 4.86
N THR A 855 17.79 -29.22 4.48
CA THR A 855 17.17 -29.06 3.14
C THR A 855 16.26 -27.84 3.12
N VAL A 856 16.42 -26.97 2.11
CA VAL A 856 15.55 -25.81 1.84
C VAL A 856 14.78 -26.03 0.54
N TRP A 857 13.46 -25.91 0.58
CA TRP A 857 12.60 -26.01 -0.61
C TRP A 857 12.24 -24.62 -1.14
N MET A 858 12.55 -24.37 -2.42
CA MET A 858 12.26 -23.09 -3.08
C MET A 858 10.86 -23.06 -3.69
N SER A 859 10.05 -22.07 -3.28
CA SER A 859 8.71 -21.80 -3.83
C SER A 859 8.71 -21.46 -5.32
N THR A 860 9.81 -20.92 -5.87
CA THR A 860 9.94 -20.56 -7.30
C THR A 860 10.04 -21.75 -8.26
N THR A 861 10.35 -22.95 -7.75
CA THR A 861 10.73 -24.11 -8.60
C THR A 861 10.28 -25.48 -8.09
N ALA A 862 9.76 -25.59 -6.86
CA ALA A 862 9.53 -26.87 -6.20
C ALA A 862 10.78 -27.77 -6.09
N LYS A 863 11.98 -27.16 -6.05
CA LYS A 863 13.26 -27.89 -5.93
C LYS A 863 13.88 -27.77 -4.53
N PRO A 864 14.49 -28.84 -4.01
CA PRO A 864 15.23 -28.82 -2.76
C PRO A 864 16.70 -28.46 -2.98
N PHE A 865 17.17 -27.38 -2.36
CA PHE A 865 18.59 -27.21 -2.06
C PHE A 865 18.96 -28.08 -0.87
N ARG A 866 20.08 -28.79 -0.97
CA ARG A 866 20.51 -29.80 0.00
C ARG A 866 21.60 -29.24 0.92
N PRO A 867 21.84 -29.86 2.08
CA PRO A 867 22.99 -29.52 2.92
C PRO A 867 24.29 -29.47 2.09
N GLY A 868 24.96 -28.32 2.07
CA GLY A 868 26.18 -28.12 1.26
C GLY A 868 25.99 -27.62 -0.18
N SER A 869 24.78 -27.27 -0.64
CA SER A 869 24.59 -26.59 -1.94
C SER A 869 25.36 -25.25 -2.04
N ASP A 870 25.79 -24.85 -3.24
CA ASP A 870 26.49 -23.57 -3.46
C ASP A 870 25.51 -22.39 -3.31
N PRO A 871 25.78 -21.39 -2.45
CA PRO A 871 24.92 -20.21 -2.29
C PRO A 871 24.63 -19.46 -3.60
N LYS A 872 25.47 -19.58 -4.63
CA LYS A 872 25.21 -19.02 -5.97
C LYS A 872 23.97 -19.61 -6.63
N GLU A 873 23.70 -20.90 -6.43
CA GLU A 873 22.51 -21.55 -6.99
C GLU A 873 21.25 -21.04 -6.28
N ILE A 874 21.32 -20.83 -4.97
CA ILE A 874 20.25 -20.20 -4.16
C ILE A 874 20.01 -18.76 -4.62
N LEU A 875 21.08 -18.00 -4.89
CA LEU A 875 20.99 -16.62 -5.36
C LEU A 875 20.25 -16.49 -6.69
N VAL A 876 20.44 -17.43 -7.63
CA VAL A 876 19.72 -17.47 -8.91
C VAL A 876 18.20 -17.58 -8.69
N GLU A 877 17.77 -18.31 -7.66
CA GLU A 877 16.36 -18.42 -7.30
C GLU A 877 15.82 -17.19 -6.57
N LEU A 878 16.60 -16.59 -5.67
CA LEU A 878 16.24 -15.30 -5.03
C LEU A 878 16.10 -14.16 -6.04
N LYS A 879 16.89 -14.18 -7.14
CA LYS A 879 16.82 -13.18 -8.22
C LYS A 879 15.55 -13.22 -9.08
N ARG A 880 14.58 -14.07 -8.72
CA ARG A 880 13.26 -14.15 -9.36
C ARG A 880 12.09 -14.34 -8.39
N ILE A 881 12.30 -14.15 -7.09
CA ILE A 881 11.30 -14.41 -6.03
C ILE A 881 10.10 -13.44 -6.06
N LEU A 882 10.28 -12.21 -6.54
CA LEU A 882 9.22 -11.20 -6.63
C LEU A 882 8.40 -11.31 -7.93
N THR A 883 8.92 -12.00 -8.95
CA THR A 883 8.30 -12.07 -10.30
C THR A 883 7.84 -13.47 -10.71
N SER A 884 8.38 -14.53 -10.10
CA SER A 884 7.94 -15.91 -10.34
C SER A 884 6.77 -16.28 -9.44
N PRO A 885 5.84 -17.13 -9.90
CA PRO A 885 4.76 -17.62 -9.05
C PRO A 885 5.27 -18.58 -7.96
N ILE A 886 4.53 -18.63 -6.86
CA ILE A 886 4.74 -19.55 -5.74
C ILE A 886 4.12 -20.91 -6.10
N LEU A 887 4.94 -21.95 -6.17
CA LEU A 887 4.56 -23.31 -6.54
C LEU A 887 4.31 -24.20 -5.31
N MET A 888 3.46 -23.76 -4.38
CA MET A 888 3.30 -24.40 -3.06
C MET A 888 2.76 -25.83 -3.16
N GLN A 889 1.70 -26.07 -3.96
CA GLN A 889 1.17 -27.41 -4.21
C GLN A 889 2.30 -28.35 -4.70
N GLN A 890 3.10 -27.89 -5.65
CA GLN A 890 4.19 -28.66 -6.26
C GLN A 890 5.35 -28.87 -5.29
N CYS A 891 5.66 -27.90 -4.40
CA CYS A 891 6.62 -28.08 -3.32
C CYS A 891 6.19 -29.19 -2.35
N VAL A 892 4.92 -29.21 -1.97
CA VAL A 892 4.37 -30.23 -1.05
C VAL A 892 4.34 -31.61 -1.69
N GLU A 893 3.95 -31.71 -2.97
CA GLU A 893 3.99 -32.96 -3.73
C GLU A 893 5.43 -33.49 -3.90
N ALA A 894 6.37 -32.65 -4.32
CA ALA A 894 7.78 -33.04 -4.49
C ALA A 894 8.46 -33.42 -3.16
N ALA A 895 8.10 -32.76 -2.05
CA ALA A 895 8.57 -33.15 -0.72
C ALA A 895 7.99 -34.51 -0.28
N HIS A 896 6.71 -34.79 -0.55
CA HIS A 896 6.14 -36.10 -0.26
C HIS A 896 6.84 -37.21 -1.08
N GLU A 897 7.17 -36.95 -2.35
CA GLU A 897 7.95 -37.89 -3.18
C GLU A 897 9.40 -38.09 -2.69
N ASP A 898 10.02 -37.07 -2.08
CA ASP A 898 11.33 -37.19 -1.40
C ASP A 898 11.24 -37.88 -0.02
N GLY A 899 10.03 -38.26 0.42
CA GLY A 899 9.81 -39.05 1.64
C GLY A 899 9.51 -38.24 2.90
N PHE A 900 9.01 -37.01 2.78
CA PHE A 900 8.43 -36.29 3.91
C PHE A 900 7.00 -36.79 4.20
N GLU A 901 6.68 -37.03 5.48
CA GLU A 901 5.41 -37.61 5.96
C GLU A 901 4.55 -36.60 6.74
N GLU A 902 5.11 -35.47 7.17
CA GLU A 902 4.44 -34.45 7.98
C GLU A 902 4.80 -33.03 7.50
N LEU A 903 3.80 -32.18 7.34
CA LEU A 903 3.94 -30.74 7.13
C LEU A 903 3.56 -30.01 8.41
N VAL A 904 4.47 -29.20 8.94
CA VAL A 904 4.29 -28.33 10.10
C VAL A 904 4.24 -26.89 9.66
N TYR A 905 3.28 -26.13 10.19
CA TYR A 905 3.13 -24.70 9.93
C TYR A 905 2.60 -23.99 11.17
N TYR A 906 2.87 -22.69 11.27
CA TYR A 906 2.31 -21.85 12.33
C TYR A 906 1.02 -21.21 11.83
N CYS A 907 -0.02 -21.22 12.66
CA CYS A 907 -1.30 -20.59 12.36
C CYS A 907 -1.36 -19.25 13.08
N TYR A 908 -1.00 -18.16 12.39
CA TYR A 908 -0.84 -16.82 12.97
C TYR A 908 -2.11 -16.35 13.70
N ASN A 909 -3.30 -16.62 13.14
CA ASN A 909 -4.59 -16.28 13.75
C ASN A 909 -4.96 -17.07 15.03
N SER A 910 -4.37 -18.24 15.30
CA SER A 910 -4.58 -18.99 16.55
C SER A 910 -3.35 -19.08 17.45
N THR A 911 -2.20 -18.54 17.01
CA THR A 911 -0.89 -18.64 17.67
C THR A 911 -0.39 -20.08 17.92
N GLU A 912 -0.96 -21.07 17.23
CA GLU A 912 -0.66 -22.49 17.36
C GLU A 912 0.30 -23.02 16.28
N ILE A 913 1.14 -23.99 16.64
CA ILE A 913 1.83 -24.85 15.68
C ILE A 913 0.90 -25.99 15.27
N ARG A 914 0.52 -26.04 13.99
CA ARG A 914 -0.32 -27.08 13.41
C ARG A 914 0.49 -28.06 12.57
N ARG A 915 -0.05 -29.27 12.41
CA ARG A 915 0.56 -30.35 11.63
C ARG A 915 -0.47 -31.03 10.74
N LYS A 916 -0.15 -31.27 9.47
CA LYS A 916 -0.93 -32.09 8.54
C LYS A 916 -0.05 -33.24 8.05
N LYS A 917 -0.56 -34.48 8.08
CA LYS A 917 0.17 -35.61 7.50
C LYS A 917 0.17 -35.50 5.98
N LEU A 918 1.34 -35.68 5.39
CA LEU A 918 1.49 -35.81 3.94
C LEU A 918 1.10 -37.23 3.55
N GLN A 919 -0.08 -37.34 2.93
CA GLN A 919 -0.58 -38.56 2.30
C GLN A 919 -0.74 -38.30 0.80
N ARG A 920 -0.91 -39.36 0.00
CA ARG A 920 -1.42 -39.22 -1.37
C ARG A 920 -2.85 -38.70 -1.32
N VAL A 921 -2.99 -37.39 -1.52
CA VAL A 921 -4.23 -36.60 -1.35
C VAL A 921 -5.37 -37.16 -2.22
N PRO A 922 -6.48 -37.65 -1.62
CA PRO A 922 -7.78 -37.73 -2.26
C PRO A 922 -8.38 -36.32 -2.38
N CYS A 923 -9.29 -36.10 -3.32
CA CYS A 923 -9.67 -34.78 -3.86
C CYS A 923 -10.21 -33.71 -2.87
N ASP A 924 -10.47 -34.04 -1.61
CA ASP A 924 -11.43 -33.31 -0.76
C ASP A 924 -10.84 -32.69 0.53
N ASP A 925 -9.60 -33.00 0.90
CA ASP A 925 -8.97 -32.52 2.16
C ASP A 925 -8.17 -31.21 1.95
N GLU A 926 -8.84 -30.05 2.01
CA GLU A 926 -8.26 -28.70 1.90
C GLU A 926 -6.96 -28.51 2.70
N ILE A 927 -5.98 -27.79 2.15
CA ILE A 927 -4.85 -27.25 2.92
C ILE A 927 -5.29 -25.87 3.47
N PRO A 928 -5.58 -25.71 4.78
CA PRO A 928 -6.14 -24.48 5.33
C PRO A 928 -5.03 -23.45 5.59
N ILE A 929 -4.45 -22.94 4.50
CA ILE A 929 -3.68 -21.70 4.47
C ILE A 929 -4.65 -20.63 3.97
N CYS A 930 -5.61 -20.31 4.83
CA CYS A 930 -6.50 -19.17 4.62
C CYS A 930 -5.66 -17.91 4.77
N TYR A 931 -5.57 -17.13 3.69
CA TYR A 931 -5.43 -15.67 3.80
C TYR A 931 -6.63 -15.10 4.57
#